data_AF-A0A2D5ZCP0-F1
#
_entry.id   AF-A0A2D5ZCP0-F1
#
_cell.length_a   1.000
_cell.length_b   1.000
_cell.length_c   1.000
_cell.angle_alpha   90.00
_cell.angle_beta   90.00
_cell.angle_gamma   90.00
#
_symmetry.space_group_name_H-M   'P 1'
#
loop_
_entity.id
_entity.type
_entity.pdbx_description
1 polymer ?
#
loop_
_entity_poly.entity_id
_entity_poly.type
_entity_poly.pdbx_seq_one_letter_code
_entity_poly.pdbx_strand_id
1 'polypeptide(L)'
;MEADAANGRCSRSTPGRVLRQSLKSQAMTSIVRVLTVFLLAFSAAVAAPRPTATIHRLAPDRKPPVVDGRMDEALWHQVEALDRLTASKESFDITHVDIWRGTTVRACWDDRALYLLIVCRTLERNPVTLGEAPDDDRILDGDWVGLSISTGPDAAPCRLFVVDPRNLRWDALESANGRRDATGNPKWQSAVTFRDDRYIAEFAIPWASAGGKPTPDEKRRVNVMRHCKVRRHQFWAWAPVPGMKPVKDLQGVWRFSGPFDPPPDPWKGDAMRGRNPDAIADIVEGRRDTASAAWWGFDSEDTTRYLQAAIDSGAKKVIVPNMGRDWVVTPIVPASHQELFFEPGVVVMAKKGAFRRRHDALIRARNTRHMTLTGYGATLQMRKADYQSDAYHRSGWRHGIDLESCSDVVIQGLTVRESGGDGLMLGSWGRGYNRDVVIRDCDFDANHRQGISIISAENLLIENCLFRNTIGTGPSAGIDFEPDEPEERLVNCVVRRCVAENNDGTGFTISTTKLAATAPDVSILLEDCLVRGGNRFGFNVSGPTRHGPQGTIEFRNCHVENVRKMGVRILDKASDRIDLRFVNCSWRNVGASDANTGDYRNVPILFHLRERRFAPRPGGVTFTDCVVIDDQDRPFIAYGTPVKEPPALIGITGNLTVTNPHGARAELGAAEPTTELRVTSRESR
;
A
#
# COMPACT_ATOMS: atom_id res chain seq x y z
N MET A 1 60.62 -63.85 -11.23
CA MET A 1 61.53 -63.59 -10.10
C MET A 1 60.65 -63.42 -8.90
N GLU A 2 60.34 -64.57 -8.29
CA GLU A 2 60.93 -65.03 -7.02
C GLU A 2 60.10 -64.45 -5.87
N ALA A 3 59.68 -65.18 -4.85
CA ALA A 3 59.60 -66.61 -4.52
C ALA A 3 58.74 -66.58 -3.23
N ASP A 4 57.71 -67.40 -3.10
CA ASP A 4 57.73 -68.64 -2.30
C ASP A 4 58.38 -68.46 -0.91
N ALA A 5 57.89 -69.03 0.19
CA ALA A 5 56.77 -69.90 0.50
C ALA A 5 56.94 -70.21 2.00
N ALA A 6 55.89 -70.65 2.69
CA ALA A 6 55.94 -71.89 3.47
C ALA A 6 54.63 -72.13 4.22
N ASN A 7 53.92 -73.18 3.77
CA ASN A 7 53.44 -74.34 4.54
C ASN A 7 52.94 -74.06 5.97
N GLY A 8 51.72 -74.38 6.38
CA GLY A 8 50.89 -75.51 5.98
C GLY A 8 51.03 -76.67 6.97
N ARG A 9 50.05 -76.84 7.88
CA ARG A 9 49.41 -78.12 8.24
C ARG A 9 48.25 -77.95 9.23
N CYS A 10 47.05 -78.05 8.69
CA CYS A 10 45.90 -78.87 9.13
C CYS A 10 45.85 -79.35 10.60
N SER A 11 44.82 -78.89 11.32
CA SER A 11 44.01 -79.75 12.18
C SER A 11 42.53 -79.37 12.03
N ARG A 12 41.69 -80.39 11.89
CA ARG A 12 40.23 -80.28 11.75
C ARG A 12 39.59 -80.14 13.13
N SER A 13 38.70 -79.17 13.30
CA SER A 13 37.43 -79.36 14.01
C SER A 13 36.45 -78.25 13.61
N THR A 14 35.25 -78.68 13.24
CA THR A 14 34.10 -77.87 12.85
C THR A 14 33.52 -77.14 14.06
N PRO A 15 33.16 -75.84 14.00
CA PRO A 15 32.37 -75.20 15.05
C PRO A 15 30.87 -75.27 14.76
N GLY A 16 30.11 -75.33 15.86
CA GLY A 16 28.67 -75.52 15.90
C GLY A 16 27.83 -74.32 15.48
N ARG A 17 26.57 -74.64 15.14
CA ARG A 17 25.42 -73.74 15.30
C ARG A 17 25.20 -73.50 16.79
N VAL A 18 25.38 -72.27 17.25
CA VAL A 18 24.40 -71.45 18.01
C VAL A 18 25.08 -70.10 18.19
N LEU A 19 24.62 -69.06 17.48
CA LEU A 19 24.73 -67.67 17.96
C LEU A 19 23.56 -66.88 17.37
N ARG A 20 22.38 -67.06 17.98
CA ARG A 20 21.37 -65.99 18.04
C ARG A 20 21.69 -65.20 19.30
N GLN A 21 21.57 -63.88 19.19
CA GLN A 21 21.69 -62.85 20.23
C GLN A 21 23.09 -62.24 20.40
N SER A 22 23.10 -60.89 20.48
CA SER A 22 24.25 -59.98 20.62
C SER A 22 25.06 -59.83 19.32
N LEU A 23 24.93 -58.78 18.51
CA LEU A 23 25.10 -57.37 18.83
C LEU A 23 24.20 -56.49 17.94
N LYS A 24 22.94 -56.32 18.35
CA LYS A 24 22.17 -55.10 18.10
C LYS A 24 22.34 -54.21 19.34
N SER A 25 23.47 -53.50 19.52
CA SER A 25 23.54 -52.53 20.64
C SER A 25 24.55 -51.39 20.57
N GLN A 26 25.33 -51.19 19.49
CA GLN A 26 26.31 -50.09 19.49
C GLN A 26 26.34 -49.18 18.25
N ALA A 27 25.67 -49.51 17.15
CA ALA A 27 25.50 -48.58 16.02
C ALA A 27 24.16 -47.81 16.04
N MET A 28 23.27 -48.13 16.99
CA MET A 28 21.90 -47.60 17.06
C MET A 28 21.70 -46.63 18.23
N THR A 29 22.76 -46.32 18.99
CA THR A 29 22.68 -45.48 20.19
C THR A 29 23.14 -44.04 19.96
N SER A 30 23.90 -43.77 18.89
CA SER A 30 24.25 -42.40 18.47
C SER A 30 23.27 -41.81 17.45
N ILE A 31 22.56 -42.65 16.68
CA ILE A 31 21.52 -42.19 15.75
C ILE A 31 20.20 -41.94 16.50
N VAL A 32 19.92 -42.66 17.59
CA VAL A 32 18.69 -42.44 18.38
C VAL A 32 18.82 -41.26 19.36
N ARG A 33 20.02 -40.87 19.82
CA ARG A 33 20.18 -39.62 20.59
C ARG A 33 20.23 -38.36 19.73
N VAL A 34 20.74 -38.43 18.50
CA VAL A 34 20.67 -37.29 17.56
C VAL A 34 19.27 -37.15 16.95
N LEU A 35 18.54 -38.25 16.71
CA LEU A 35 17.13 -38.15 16.31
C LEU A 35 16.15 -37.86 17.46
N THR A 36 16.44 -38.18 18.73
CA THR A 36 15.54 -37.80 19.85
C THR A 36 15.77 -36.36 20.32
N VAL A 37 16.92 -35.75 20.01
CA VAL A 37 17.14 -34.29 20.17
C VAL A 37 16.60 -33.50 18.95
N PHE A 38 16.48 -34.11 17.77
CA PHE A 38 15.85 -33.47 16.60
C PHE A 38 14.34 -33.73 16.42
N LEU A 39 13.75 -34.75 17.06
CA LEU A 39 12.29 -35.01 17.05
C LEU A 39 11.52 -34.48 18.28
N LEU A 40 12.13 -33.62 19.09
CA LEU A 40 11.42 -32.77 20.08
C LEU A 40 11.33 -31.30 19.64
N ALA A 41 11.71 -30.98 18.41
CA ALA A 41 11.51 -29.67 17.80
C ALA A 41 10.29 -29.62 16.86
N PHE A 42 9.29 -30.49 17.09
CA PHE A 42 8.01 -30.41 16.38
C PHE A 42 7.01 -29.53 17.14
N SER A 43 6.69 -28.40 16.52
CA SER A 43 5.54 -27.53 16.79
C SER A 43 5.45 -26.88 18.17
N ALA A 44 6.47 -26.10 18.54
CA ALA A 44 6.11 -24.76 18.98
C ALA A 44 5.85 -23.96 17.70
N ALA A 45 4.58 -23.85 17.28
CA ALA A 45 4.20 -22.71 16.47
C ALA A 45 4.66 -21.50 17.29
N VAL A 46 5.75 -20.85 16.88
CA VAL A 46 6.14 -19.56 17.44
C VAL A 46 4.93 -18.69 17.16
N ALA A 47 4.09 -18.49 18.17
CA ALA A 47 2.95 -17.60 18.07
C ALA A 47 3.56 -16.27 17.63
N ALA A 48 3.16 -15.77 16.45
CA ALA A 48 3.61 -14.47 15.98
C ALA A 48 3.47 -13.47 17.14
N PRO A 49 4.50 -12.67 17.45
CA PRO A 49 4.44 -11.75 18.57
C PRO A 49 3.18 -10.89 18.43
N ARG A 50 2.37 -10.85 19.49
CA ARG A 50 1.12 -10.08 19.49
C ARG A 50 1.45 -8.60 19.33
N PRO A 51 0.75 -7.86 18.45
CA PRO A 51 1.02 -6.44 18.27
C PRO A 51 0.74 -5.68 19.57
N THR A 52 1.56 -4.66 19.82
CA THR A 52 1.42 -3.76 20.96
C THR A 52 1.31 -2.33 20.46
N ALA A 53 0.41 -1.56 21.03
CA ALA A 53 0.25 -0.13 20.75
C ALA A 53 0.18 0.67 22.05
N THR A 54 0.66 1.92 22.00
CA THR A 54 0.48 2.87 23.09
C THR A 54 -0.70 3.78 22.78
N ILE A 55 -1.69 3.81 23.66
CA ILE A 55 -2.90 4.63 23.51
C ILE A 55 -2.81 5.80 24.48
N HIS A 56 -2.77 6.99 23.90
CA HIS A 56 -2.42 8.20 24.61
C HIS A 56 -3.62 8.82 25.34
N ARG A 57 -3.40 9.21 26.60
CA ARG A 57 -4.39 9.97 27.39
C ARG A 57 -4.40 11.41 26.92
N LEU A 58 -5.56 11.97 26.65
CA LEU A 58 -5.73 13.40 26.36
C LEU A 58 -5.28 14.25 27.55
N ALA A 59 -4.67 15.40 27.27
CA ALA A 59 -4.37 16.40 28.29
C ALA A 59 -5.67 16.85 29.01
N PRO A 60 -5.64 17.15 30.32
CA PRO A 60 -6.84 17.46 31.11
C PRO A 60 -7.70 18.61 30.58
N ASP A 61 -7.10 19.57 29.89
CA ASP A 61 -7.70 20.76 29.28
C ASP A 61 -8.16 20.54 27.82
N ARG A 62 -7.76 19.42 27.22
CA ARG A 62 -8.14 19.07 25.85
C ARG A 62 -9.60 18.61 25.79
N LYS A 63 -10.37 19.18 24.87
CA LYS A 63 -11.72 18.70 24.57
C LYS A 63 -11.66 17.33 23.88
N PRO A 64 -12.56 16.38 24.22
CA PRO A 64 -12.66 15.11 23.50
C PRO A 64 -13.13 15.35 22.05
N PRO A 65 -12.92 14.38 21.14
CA PRO A 65 -13.48 14.45 19.80
C PRO A 65 -15.01 14.46 19.85
N VAL A 66 -15.63 15.12 18.86
CA VAL A 66 -17.07 15.09 18.66
C VAL A 66 -17.38 13.82 17.88
N VAL A 67 -18.28 12.98 18.38
CA VAL A 67 -18.65 11.73 17.70
C VAL A 67 -19.63 12.03 16.57
N ASP A 68 -19.11 12.34 15.39
CA ASP A 68 -19.89 12.70 14.19
C ASP A 68 -19.50 11.89 12.93
N GLY A 69 -18.55 10.97 13.06
CA GLY A 69 -18.12 10.07 12.00
C GLY A 69 -17.26 10.79 10.97
N ARG A 70 -16.59 11.88 11.33
CA ARG A 70 -15.69 12.64 10.47
C ARG A 70 -14.25 12.46 10.93
N MET A 71 -13.33 12.97 10.14
CA MET A 71 -11.90 13.02 10.48
C MET A 71 -11.41 14.42 10.11
N ASP A 72 -12.02 15.42 10.73
CA ASP A 72 -11.70 16.83 10.50
C ASP A 72 -11.13 17.52 11.75
N GLU A 73 -11.23 16.91 12.93
CA GLU A 73 -10.54 17.43 14.11
C GLU A 73 -9.04 17.16 14.07
N ALA A 74 -8.25 18.20 14.38
CA ALA A 74 -6.80 18.12 14.47
C ALA A 74 -6.29 16.99 15.37
N LEU A 75 -7.06 16.63 16.41
CA LEU A 75 -6.74 15.51 17.30
C LEU A 75 -6.52 14.22 16.50
N TRP A 76 -7.39 13.88 15.55
CA TRP A 76 -7.28 12.66 14.76
C TRP A 76 -6.10 12.67 13.78
N HIS A 77 -5.50 13.82 13.50
CA HIS A 77 -4.28 13.89 12.70
C HIS A 77 -3.01 13.88 13.56
N GLN A 78 -3.14 14.17 14.86
CA GLN A 78 -2.04 14.19 15.84
C GLN A 78 -1.83 12.83 16.52
N VAL A 79 -2.88 12.01 16.61
CA VAL A 79 -2.79 10.65 17.16
C VAL A 79 -2.26 9.71 16.08
N GLU A 80 -1.20 8.97 16.42
CA GLU A 80 -0.64 7.95 15.55
C GLU A 80 -1.68 6.88 15.21
N ALA A 81 -1.73 6.48 13.93
CA ALA A 81 -2.57 5.37 13.53
C ALA A 81 -1.98 4.05 14.02
N LEU A 82 -2.83 3.14 14.48
CA LEU A 82 -2.42 1.76 14.74
C LEU A 82 -1.95 1.11 13.43
N ASP A 83 -1.01 0.19 13.56
CA ASP A 83 -0.64 -0.73 12.46
C ASP A 83 -1.90 -1.40 11.88
N ARG A 84 -1.88 -1.72 10.58
CA ARG A 84 -3.08 -2.18 9.84
C ARG A 84 -3.72 -3.43 10.44
N LEU A 85 -5.04 -3.55 10.26
CA LEU A 85 -5.73 -4.83 10.47
C LEU A 85 -5.22 -5.87 9.46
N THR A 86 -4.93 -7.07 9.95
CA THR A 86 -4.43 -8.21 9.17
C THR A 86 -5.57 -9.18 8.86
N ALA A 87 -5.64 -9.70 7.63
CA ALA A 87 -6.64 -10.68 7.20
C ALA A 87 -6.42 -12.06 7.84
N SER A 88 -7.49 -12.83 8.07
CA SER A 88 -7.41 -14.20 8.60
C SER A 88 -6.95 -15.22 7.53
N LYS A 89 -6.16 -16.23 7.95
CA LYS A 89 -5.60 -17.28 7.08
C LYS A 89 -6.63 -18.18 6.37
N GLU A 90 -7.89 -18.20 6.79
CA GLU A 90 -8.96 -18.98 6.12
C GLU A 90 -9.69 -18.17 5.04
N SER A 91 -9.36 -16.88 4.89
CA SER A 91 -9.76 -16.07 3.73
C SER A 91 -8.98 -16.44 2.46
N PHE A 92 -8.12 -17.46 2.52
CA PHE A 92 -7.21 -17.92 1.46
C PHE A 92 -7.82 -19.02 0.58
N ASP A 93 -9.13 -19.03 0.37
CA ASP A 93 -9.72 -19.81 -0.72
C ASP A 93 -9.51 -19.06 -2.05
N ILE A 94 -8.27 -19.11 -2.52
CA ILE A 94 -7.66 -18.77 -3.83
C ILE A 94 -8.55 -17.94 -4.78
N THR A 95 -9.10 -16.82 -4.33
CA THR A 95 -9.87 -15.87 -5.16
C THR A 95 -10.06 -14.52 -4.43
N HIS A 96 -9.11 -13.61 -4.66
CA HIS A 96 -9.30 -12.15 -4.83
C HIS A 96 -9.11 -11.14 -3.69
N VAL A 97 -8.04 -10.36 -3.82
CA VAL A 97 -7.97 -8.92 -4.19
C VAL A 97 -8.73 -7.83 -3.41
N ASP A 98 -9.69 -8.15 -2.53
CA ASP A 98 -10.29 -7.15 -1.62
C ASP A 98 -9.34 -6.74 -0.46
N ILE A 99 -8.14 -7.31 -0.47
CA ILE A 99 -7.09 -7.27 0.56
C ILE A 99 -6.55 -5.87 0.87
N TRP A 100 -6.79 -4.86 0.01
CA TRP A 100 -6.01 -3.60 0.04
C TRP A 100 -6.74 -2.31 0.38
N ARG A 101 -8.04 -2.34 0.67
CA ARG A 101 -8.72 -1.14 1.18
C ARG A 101 -8.47 -1.00 2.67
N GLY A 102 -7.26 -0.56 3.00
CA GLY A 102 -6.72 -0.43 4.36
C GLY A 102 -7.72 0.19 5.33
N THR A 103 -7.99 -0.53 6.42
CA THR A 103 -8.74 0.00 7.56
C THR A 103 -7.73 0.64 8.49
N THR A 104 -7.76 1.96 8.62
CA THR A 104 -6.88 2.67 9.58
C THR A 104 -7.64 2.94 10.85
N VAL A 105 -6.98 2.71 11.98
CA VAL A 105 -7.56 2.94 13.30
C VAL A 105 -6.71 3.97 14.03
N ARG A 106 -7.36 4.93 14.67
CA ARG A 106 -6.75 5.83 15.65
C ARG A 106 -7.51 5.74 16.95
N ALA A 107 -6.80 5.84 18.06
CA ALA A 107 -7.42 5.75 19.38
C ALA A 107 -6.72 6.65 20.39
N CYS A 108 -7.51 7.29 21.25
CA CYS A 108 -7.06 8.08 22.39
C CYS A 108 -8.07 7.95 23.53
N TRP A 109 -7.75 8.44 24.72
CA TRP A 109 -8.67 8.32 25.87
C TRP A 109 -8.61 9.50 26.83
N ASP A 110 -9.68 9.76 27.57
CA ASP A 110 -9.71 10.71 28.70
C ASP A 110 -10.26 10.03 29.96
N ASP A 111 -10.52 10.79 31.03
CA ASP A 111 -11.08 10.24 32.26
C ASP A 111 -12.48 9.65 32.11
N ARG A 112 -13.19 9.96 31.03
CA ARG A 112 -14.58 9.57 30.80
C ARG A 112 -14.69 8.38 29.86
N ALA A 113 -13.94 8.38 28.77
CA ALA A 113 -14.12 7.42 27.69
C ALA A 113 -12.83 7.08 26.94
N LEU A 114 -12.92 5.95 26.23
CA LEU A 114 -12.06 5.57 25.13
C LEU A 114 -12.69 6.05 23.81
N TYR A 115 -11.89 6.68 22.95
CA TYR A 115 -12.32 7.17 21.65
C TYR A 115 -11.61 6.41 20.54
N LEU A 116 -12.34 6.04 19.49
CA LEU A 116 -11.79 5.40 18.30
C LEU A 116 -12.30 6.07 17.04
N LEU A 117 -11.41 6.22 16.06
CA LEU A 117 -11.72 6.58 14.69
C LEU A 117 -11.27 5.44 13.77
N ILE A 118 -12.21 4.86 13.03
CA ILE A 118 -11.97 3.76 12.11
C ILE A 118 -12.35 4.20 10.69
N VAL A 119 -11.36 4.38 9.83
CA VAL A 119 -11.57 4.72 8.41
C VAL A 119 -11.55 3.43 7.59
N CYS A 120 -12.70 3.08 7.03
CA CYS A 120 -12.92 1.85 6.28
C CYS A 120 -13.06 2.17 4.79
N ARG A 121 -11.98 2.02 4.03
CA ARG A 121 -12.07 2.18 2.57
C ARG A 121 -12.93 1.05 1.98
N THR A 122 -13.84 1.40 1.06
CA THR A 122 -14.76 0.45 0.38
C THR A 122 -14.88 0.77 -1.10
N LEU A 123 -14.75 -0.24 -1.98
CA LEU A 123 -14.84 -0.13 -3.45
C LEU A 123 -16.28 0.03 -3.94
N GLU A 124 -17.25 -0.25 -3.08
CA GLU A 124 -18.64 -0.40 -3.45
C GLU A 124 -19.41 0.82 -2.96
N ARG A 125 -20.09 1.49 -3.90
CA ARG A 125 -21.18 2.40 -3.54
C ARG A 125 -22.24 1.54 -2.86
N ASN A 126 -22.35 1.71 -1.54
CA ASN A 126 -23.39 1.15 -0.70
C ASN A 126 -23.25 -0.37 -0.46
N PRO A 127 -22.56 -0.83 0.60
CA PRO A 127 -22.58 -2.24 1.01
C PRO A 127 -23.95 -2.74 1.51
N VAL A 128 -25.01 -1.91 1.40
CA VAL A 128 -26.37 -2.24 1.83
C VAL A 128 -27.06 -3.10 0.77
N THR A 129 -26.66 -4.37 0.72
CA THR A 129 -27.56 -5.46 0.34
C THR A 129 -27.67 -6.42 1.52
N LEU A 130 -28.33 -5.98 2.57
CA LEU A 130 -29.09 -6.88 3.43
C LEU A 130 -30.53 -6.37 3.41
N GLY A 131 -31.42 -7.23 2.91
CA GLY A 131 -32.83 -6.93 2.75
C GLY A 131 -33.46 -6.42 4.05
N GLU A 132 -34.37 -5.47 3.87
CA GLU A 132 -35.51 -5.09 4.70
C GLU A 132 -35.42 -5.32 6.23
N ALA A 133 -35.52 -4.20 6.95
CA ALA A 133 -35.56 -3.97 8.40
C ALA A 133 -34.22 -3.99 9.18
N PRO A 134 -33.92 -2.96 10.01
CA PRO A 134 -32.85 -3.00 10.99
C PRO A 134 -33.24 -3.97 12.12
N ASP A 135 -32.71 -5.19 12.05
CA ASP A 135 -32.79 -6.14 13.14
C ASP A 135 -31.39 -6.23 13.78
N ASP A 136 -31.26 -5.78 15.04
CA ASP A 136 -29.98 -5.70 15.77
C ASP A 136 -29.30 -7.08 15.85
N ASP A 137 -30.08 -8.16 15.78
CA ASP A 137 -29.61 -9.55 15.84
C ASP A 137 -28.81 -9.99 14.59
N ARG A 138 -28.84 -9.22 13.50
CA ARG A 138 -28.20 -9.58 12.22
C ARG A 138 -27.06 -8.67 11.79
N ILE A 139 -26.67 -7.70 12.62
CA ILE A 139 -25.53 -6.81 12.33
C ILE A 139 -24.22 -7.59 12.07
N LEU A 140 -24.01 -8.69 12.80
CA LEU A 140 -22.81 -9.52 12.66
C LEU A 140 -22.78 -10.31 11.34
N ASP A 141 -23.92 -10.42 10.66
CA ASP A 141 -24.04 -10.97 9.30
C ASP A 141 -23.74 -9.93 8.21
N GLY A 142 -23.49 -8.66 8.54
CA GLY A 142 -23.24 -7.59 7.58
C GLY A 142 -21.78 -7.16 7.46
N ASP A 143 -21.55 -6.03 6.79
CA ASP A 143 -20.32 -5.25 6.92
C ASP A 143 -20.33 -4.53 8.27
N TRP A 144 -19.27 -4.67 9.05
CA TRP A 144 -19.16 -4.04 10.36
C TRP A 144 -17.71 -3.83 10.78
N VAL A 145 -17.51 -2.85 11.65
CA VAL A 145 -16.26 -2.68 12.42
C VAL A 145 -16.53 -2.71 13.90
N GLY A 146 -15.55 -3.17 14.67
CA GLY A 146 -15.72 -3.24 16.11
C GLY A 146 -14.44 -3.35 16.92
N LEU A 147 -14.62 -3.10 18.20
CA LEU A 147 -13.60 -3.21 19.24
C LEU A 147 -13.95 -4.40 20.15
N SER A 148 -12.96 -5.22 20.47
CA SER A 148 -12.97 -6.06 21.66
C SER A 148 -11.97 -5.53 22.68
N ILE A 149 -12.39 -5.39 23.94
CA ILE A 149 -11.52 -4.94 25.03
C ILE A 149 -11.75 -5.78 26.28
N SER A 150 -10.67 -6.26 26.89
CA SER A 150 -10.76 -7.03 28.13
C SER A 150 -11.32 -6.19 29.28
N THR A 151 -12.15 -6.82 30.12
CA THR A 151 -12.66 -6.21 31.36
C THR A 151 -11.72 -6.45 32.56
N GLY A 152 -10.55 -7.05 32.31
CA GLY A 152 -9.56 -7.42 33.32
C GLY A 152 -8.18 -7.66 32.68
N PRO A 153 -7.21 -8.21 33.44
CA PRO A 153 -5.84 -8.44 32.95
C PRO A 153 -5.76 -9.56 31.90
N ASP A 154 -6.70 -10.50 31.94
CA ASP A 154 -6.84 -11.58 30.96
C ASP A 154 -7.64 -11.14 29.74
N ALA A 155 -7.50 -11.86 28.62
CA ALA A 155 -8.20 -11.51 27.38
C ALA A 155 -9.72 -11.76 27.42
N ALA A 156 -10.22 -12.51 28.40
CA ALA A 156 -11.63 -12.74 28.64
C ALA A 156 -11.95 -12.62 30.14
N PRO A 157 -13.17 -12.18 30.53
CA PRO A 157 -14.22 -11.73 29.63
C PRO A 157 -13.86 -10.41 28.92
N CYS A 158 -14.43 -10.19 27.74
CA CYS A 158 -14.21 -8.97 26.96
C CYS A 158 -15.52 -8.35 26.50
N ARG A 159 -15.54 -7.02 26.38
CA ARG A 159 -16.66 -6.26 25.84
C ARG A 159 -16.45 -6.08 24.34
N LEU A 160 -17.50 -6.37 23.58
CA LEU A 160 -17.58 -6.16 22.14
C LEU A 160 -18.40 -4.89 21.88
N PHE A 161 -17.90 -4.01 21.02
CA PHE A 161 -18.63 -2.84 20.51
C PHE A 161 -18.54 -2.84 19.00
N VAL A 162 -19.66 -2.86 18.31
CA VAL A 162 -19.75 -3.06 16.86
C VAL A 162 -20.66 -1.99 16.26
N VAL A 163 -20.23 -1.41 15.14
CA VAL A 163 -21.11 -0.62 14.28
C VAL A 163 -21.05 -1.12 12.85
N ASP A 164 -22.18 -1.01 12.18
CA ASP A 164 -22.25 -1.19 10.73
C ASP A 164 -22.17 0.16 10.00
N PRO A 165 -22.01 0.15 8.67
CA PRO A 165 -22.22 1.29 7.78
C PRO A 165 -23.41 2.22 8.10
N ARG A 166 -24.52 1.70 8.57
CA ARG A 166 -25.75 2.47 8.83
C ARG A 166 -25.74 3.13 10.21
N ASN A 167 -24.64 2.98 10.94
CA ASN A 167 -24.49 3.38 12.34
C ASN A 167 -25.45 2.62 13.28
N LEU A 168 -25.89 1.41 12.90
CA LEU A 168 -26.52 0.50 13.85
C LEU A 168 -25.45 -0.01 14.82
N ARG A 169 -25.80 -0.07 16.10
CA ARG A 169 -24.88 -0.46 17.17
C ARG A 169 -25.24 -1.85 17.66
N TRP A 170 -24.22 -2.62 17.98
CA TRP A 170 -24.35 -3.88 18.68
C TRP A 170 -23.21 -4.06 19.65
N ASP A 171 -23.49 -4.69 20.78
CA ASP A 171 -22.50 -4.96 21.79
C ASP A 171 -22.83 -6.23 22.56
N ALA A 172 -21.81 -6.79 23.21
CA ALA A 172 -21.98 -7.94 24.06
C ALA A 172 -20.85 -8.07 25.08
N LEU A 173 -21.12 -8.82 26.15
CA LEU A 173 -20.08 -9.42 26.98
C LEU A 173 -19.76 -10.81 26.44
N GLU A 174 -18.52 -11.05 26.04
CA GLU A 174 -18.05 -12.39 25.66
C GLU A 174 -17.30 -13.02 26.86
N SER A 175 -17.79 -14.17 27.34
CA SER A 175 -17.17 -14.92 28.44
C SER A 175 -15.98 -15.78 27.98
N ALA A 176 -15.23 -16.33 28.94
CA ALA A 176 -14.03 -17.13 28.67
C ALA A 176 -14.28 -18.40 27.82
N ASN A 177 -15.53 -18.90 27.77
CA ASN A 177 -15.95 -20.00 26.92
C ASN A 177 -16.55 -19.56 25.56
N GLY A 178 -16.49 -18.27 25.21
CA GLY A 178 -16.97 -17.73 23.95
C GLY A 178 -18.48 -17.45 23.88
N ARG A 179 -19.22 -17.61 24.98
CA ARG A 179 -20.64 -17.24 25.03
C ARG A 179 -20.77 -15.72 25.04
N ARG A 180 -21.65 -15.19 24.19
CA ARG A 180 -21.94 -13.75 24.08
C ARG A 180 -23.28 -13.44 24.74
N ASP A 181 -23.28 -12.42 25.58
CA ASP A 181 -24.48 -11.86 26.20
C ASP A 181 -24.66 -10.41 25.72
N ALA A 182 -25.63 -10.21 24.83
CA ALA A 182 -25.99 -8.93 24.24
C ALA A 182 -27.10 -8.20 25.02
N THR A 183 -27.54 -8.73 26.17
CA THR A 183 -28.65 -8.11 26.94
C THR A 183 -28.22 -6.90 27.77
N GLY A 184 -26.91 -6.69 27.91
CA GLY A 184 -26.33 -5.66 28.77
C GLY A 184 -26.56 -4.21 28.32
N ASN A 185 -26.72 -3.97 27.01
CA ASN A 185 -27.00 -2.67 26.41
C ASN A 185 -26.29 -1.48 27.09
N PRO A 186 -24.95 -1.50 27.23
CA PRO A 186 -24.16 -0.42 27.77
C PRO A 186 -24.39 0.87 26.99
N LYS A 187 -24.27 2.00 27.67
CA LYS A 187 -24.35 3.31 27.02
C LYS A 187 -23.01 3.65 26.37
N TRP A 188 -22.99 3.82 25.06
CA TRP A 188 -21.86 4.31 24.27
C TRP A 188 -22.37 5.06 23.04
N GLN A 189 -21.51 5.87 22.43
CA GLN A 189 -21.86 6.71 21.28
C GLN A 189 -21.11 6.24 20.04
N SER A 190 -21.78 6.38 18.89
CA SER A 190 -21.17 6.14 17.59
C SER A 190 -21.76 7.04 16.51
N ALA A 191 -20.95 7.32 15.50
CA ALA A 191 -21.37 7.98 14.28
C ALA A 191 -20.65 7.39 13.07
N VAL A 192 -21.35 7.32 11.93
CA VAL A 192 -20.78 6.82 10.68
C VAL A 192 -21.10 7.79 9.55
N THR A 193 -20.09 8.20 8.79
CA THR A 193 -20.25 8.99 7.56
C THR A 193 -19.75 8.22 6.34
N PHE A 194 -20.56 8.20 5.28
CA PHE A 194 -20.18 7.65 3.97
C PHE A 194 -19.55 8.69 3.04
N ARG A 195 -18.54 8.27 2.29
CA ARG A 195 -17.97 8.96 1.13
C ARG A 195 -17.94 7.97 -0.04
N ASP A 196 -17.64 8.45 -1.25
CA ASP A 196 -17.65 7.60 -2.46
C ASP A 196 -16.69 6.39 -2.39
N ASP A 197 -15.63 6.44 -1.58
CA ASP A 197 -14.59 5.41 -1.50
C ASP A 197 -14.34 4.84 -0.10
N ARG A 198 -15.09 5.27 0.92
CA ARG A 198 -14.90 4.87 2.33
C ARG A 198 -16.13 5.15 3.18
N TYR A 199 -16.24 4.48 4.32
CA TYR A 199 -17.00 4.98 5.47
C TYR A 199 -16.07 5.23 6.65
N ILE A 200 -16.41 6.20 7.47
CA ILE A 200 -15.66 6.57 8.67
C ILE A 200 -16.58 6.30 9.85
N ALA A 201 -16.13 5.47 10.79
CA ALA A 201 -16.84 5.16 12.01
C ALA A 201 -16.09 5.74 13.21
N GLU A 202 -16.82 6.45 14.07
CA GLU A 202 -16.32 6.97 15.33
C GLU A 202 -17.04 6.37 16.52
N PHE A 203 -16.28 6.16 17.60
CA PHE A 203 -16.76 5.56 18.84
C PHE A 203 -16.36 6.46 20.01
N ALA A 204 -17.28 6.68 20.95
CA ALA A 204 -16.94 7.08 22.31
C ALA A 204 -17.52 6.05 23.28
N ILE A 205 -16.64 5.30 23.93
CA ILE A 205 -16.97 4.20 24.82
C ILE A 205 -16.63 4.62 26.25
N PRO A 206 -17.64 4.95 27.09
CA PRO A 206 -17.40 5.28 28.49
C PRO A 206 -16.67 4.16 29.21
N TRP A 207 -15.76 4.50 30.12
CA TRP A 207 -15.02 3.49 30.86
C TRP A 207 -15.90 2.57 31.70
N ALA A 208 -17.06 3.06 32.16
CA ALA A 208 -18.07 2.23 32.81
C ALA A 208 -18.60 1.10 31.90
N SER A 209 -18.64 1.33 30.59
CA SER A 209 -19.04 0.36 29.57
C SER A 209 -17.89 -0.59 29.19
N ALA A 210 -16.64 -0.11 29.24
CA ALA A 210 -15.44 -0.85 28.84
C ALA A 210 -14.75 -1.63 29.98
N GLY A 211 -15.37 -1.77 31.15
CA GLY A 211 -14.81 -2.55 32.27
C GLY A 211 -13.92 -1.76 33.23
N GLY A 212 -14.06 -0.43 33.29
CA GLY A 212 -13.36 0.45 34.22
C GLY A 212 -12.29 1.30 33.55
N LYS A 213 -11.92 2.43 34.17
CA LYS A 213 -10.89 3.35 33.66
C LYS A 213 -9.49 2.74 33.86
N PRO A 214 -8.60 2.77 32.85
CA PRO A 214 -7.25 2.27 33.02
C PRO A 214 -6.42 3.23 33.88
N THR A 215 -5.46 2.68 34.60
CA THR A 215 -4.37 3.44 35.21
C THR A 215 -3.29 3.76 34.15
N PRO A 216 -2.49 4.83 34.32
CA PRO A 216 -1.35 5.07 33.46
C PRO A 216 -0.42 3.86 33.43
N ASP A 217 0.02 3.49 32.24
CA ASP A 217 0.81 2.32 31.87
C ASP A 217 0.13 0.96 32.01
N GLU A 218 -1.16 0.94 32.36
CA GLU A 218 -1.96 -0.27 32.35
C GLU A 218 -2.00 -0.88 30.96
N LYS A 219 -1.87 -2.20 30.90
CA LYS A 219 -1.97 -2.97 29.67
C LYS A 219 -3.30 -3.69 29.64
N ARG A 220 -4.07 -3.53 28.56
CA ARG A 220 -5.27 -4.33 28.31
C ARG A 220 -5.15 -5.13 27.04
N ARG A 221 -5.92 -6.20 26.98
CA ARG A 221 -6.07 -7.00 25.77
C ARG A 221 -7.14 -6.34 24.93
N VAL A 222 -6.79 -6.10 23.66
CA VAL A 222 -7.64 -5.37 22.72
C VAL A 222 -7.53 -5.98 21.32
N ASN A 223 -8.63 -6.01 20.57
CA ASN A 223 -8.58 -6.17 19.13
C ASN A 223 -9.53 -5.18 18.44
N VAL A 224 -9.12 -4.69 17.28
CA VAL A 224 -9.98 -3.90 16.39
C VAL A 224 -10.21 -4.73 15.15
N MET A 225 -11.47 -4.88 14.76
CA MET A 225 -11.90 -5.86 13.76
C MET A 225 -12.73 -5.19 12.68
N ARG A 226 -12.65 -5.75 11.48
CA ARG A 226 -13.54 -5.47 10.37
C ARG A 226 -14.05 -6.78 9.82
N HIS A 227 -15.33 -6.85 9.53
CA HIS A 227 -15.94 -7.95 8.81
C HIS A 227 -16.70 -7.37 7.63
N CYS A 228 -16.58 -7.99 6.46
CA CYS A 228 -17.34 -7.62 5.27
C CYS A 228 -17.94 -8.89 4.68
N LYS A 229 -19.26 -8.91 4.48
CA LYS A 229 -20.00 -10.08 3.95
C LYS A 229 -20.69 -9.84 2.60
N VAL A 230 -20.49 -8.67 1.97
CA VAL A 230 -21.33 -8.18 0.86
C VAL A 230 -21.40 -9.13 -0.35
N ARG A 231 -20.36 -9.95 -0.57
CA ARG A 231 -20.41 -11.11 -1.50
C ARG A 231 -19.62 -12.35 -1.03
N ARG A 232 -18.70 -12.19 -0.08
CA ARG A 232 -17.83 -13.24 0.49
C ARG A 232 -17.51 -12.88 1.95
N HIS A 233 -17.25 -13.87 2.79
CA HIS A 233 -16.97 -13.67 4.20
C HIS A 233 -15.50 -13.24 4.41
N GLN A 234 -15.26 -11.94 4.60
CA GLN A 234 -13.93 -11.39 4.84
C GLN A 234 -13.82 -10.86 6.27
N PHE A 235 -12.70 -11.16 6.94
CA PHE A 235 -12.47 -10.76 8.33
C PHE A 235 -11.02 -10.30 8.53
N TRP A 236 -10.87 -9.10 9.06
CA TRP A 236 -9.60 -8.49 9.43
C TRP A 236 -9.57 -8.14 10.90
N ALA A 237 -8.39 -8.22 11.50
CA ALA A 237 -8.19 -7.89 12.90
C ALA A 237 -6.80 -7.29 13.13
N TRP A 238 -6.69 -6.34 14.06
CA TRP A 238 -5.43 -5.68 14.41
C TRP A 238 -4.40 -6.69 14.92
N ALA A 239 -4.83 -7.60 15.78
CA ALA A 239 -4.05 -8.78 16.14
C ALA A 239 -4.45 -9.98 15.27
N PRO A 240 -3.47 -10.71 14.66
CA PRO A 240 -3.77 -11.79 13.70
C PRO A 240 -4.66 -12.87 14.28
N VAL A 241 -5.64 -13.33 13.48
CA VAL A 241 -6.57 -14.40 13.87
C VAL A 241 -6.37 -15.65 13.00
N PRO A 242 -5.68 -16.70 13.50
CA PRO A 242 -5.63 -17.99 12.82
C PRO A 242 -6.97 -18.73 12.95
N GLY A 243 -7.55 -19.12 11.80
CA GLY A 243 -8.67 -20.06 11.71
C GLY A 243 -9.97 -19.64 12.41
N MET A 244 -10.32 -18.35 12.33
CA MET A 244 -11.51 -17.75 12.96
C MET A 244 -11.77 -18.21 14.41
N LYS A 245 -10.71 -18.46 15.19
CA LYS A 245 -10.87 -18.79 16.62
C LYS A 245 -11.45 -17.58 17.36
N PRO A 246 -12.40 -17.79 18.30
CA PRO A 246 -13.17 -16.73 18.92
C PRO A 246 -12.31 -15.62 19.53
N VAL A 247 -12.84 -14.40 19.45
CA VAL A 247 -12.22 -13.09 19.63
C VAL A 247 -11.34 -12.97 20.89
N LYS A 248 -11.60 -13.76 21.93
CA LYS A 248 -10.83 -13.82 23.18
C LYS A 248 -9.35 -14.26 23.09
N ASP A 249 -8.98 -15.25 22.26
CA ASP A 249 -7.63 -15.86 22.40
C ASP A 249 -6.52 -15.10 21.63
N LEU A 250 -6.92 -14.10 20.85
CA LEU A 250 -6.11 -13.49 19.79
C LEU A 250 -6.04 -11.97 19.86
N GLN A 251 -6.38 -11.38 21.01
CA GLN A 251 -6.24 -9.95 21.25
C GLN A 251 -4.77 -9.53 21.40
N GLY A 252 -4.43 -8.37 20.82
CA GLY A 252 -3.17 -7.66 21.00
C GLY A 252 -3.08 -6.97 22.36
N VAL A 253 -2.12 -6.07 22.53
CA VAL A 253 -1.90 -5.36 23.80
C VAL A 253 -1.94 -3.85 23.59
N TRP A 254 -2.85 -3.15 24.25
CA TRP A 254 -2.81 -1.70 24.35
C TRP A 254 -2.21 -1.29 25.69
N ARG A 255 -1.17 -0.45 25.68
CA ARG A 255 -0.64 0.24 26.86
C ARG A 255 -1.26 1.63 26.93
N PHE A 256 -2.00 1.93 27.99
CA PHE A 256 -2.62 3.25 28.18
C PHE A 256 -1.63 4.20 28.83
N SER A 257 -1.04 5.13 28.08
CA SER A 257 0.00 6.01 28.65
C SER A 257 -0.58 7.09 29.58
N GLY A 258 0.30 7.76 30.33
CA GLY A 258 -0.03 9.03 30.98
C GLY A 258 -0.42 10.15 29.99
N PRO A 259 -0.74 11.36 30.49
CA PRO A 259 -1.14 12.50 29.67
C PRO A 259 -0.14 12.72 28.53
N PHE A 260 -0.63 12.52 27.32
CA PHE A 260 -0.01 13.04 26.13
C PHE A 260 -0.58 14.44 25.96
N ASP A 261 0.31 15.42 26.07
CA ASP A 261 0.04 16.79 25.66
C ASP A 261 0.63 16.93 24.25
N PRO A 262 -0.12 16.58 23.18
CA PRO A 262 0.23 17.12 21.87
C PRO A 262 0.10 18.64 22.01
N PRO A 263 1.05 19.43 21.50
CA PRO A 263 1.06 20.88 21.69
C PRO A 263 -0.36 21.43 21.52
N PRO A 264 -0.85 22.28 22.47
CA PRO A 264 -2.22 22.82 22.43
C PRO A 264 -2.46 23.33 21.03
N ASP A 265 -3.64 23.05 20.42
CA ASP A 265 -3.97 23.56 19.09
C ASP A 265 -3.95 25.09 19.15
N PRO A 266 -2.83 25.76 18.77
CA PRO A 266 -2.73 27.21 18.82
C PRO A 266 -3.57 27.84 17.69
N TRP A 267 -4.27 27.03 16.88
CA TRP A 267 -4.73 27.38 15.56
C TRP A 267 -6.26 27.52 15.42
N LYS A 268 -7.02 27.29 16.49
CA LYS A 268 -8.45 27.66 16.53
C LYS A 268 -8.64 29.11 17.00
N GLY A 269 -9.20 29.92 16.11
CA GLY A 269 -9.62 31.30 16.37
C GLY A 269 -9.19 32.28 15.26
N ASP A 270 -9.70 33.51 15.32
CA ASP A 270 -9.41 34.58 14.35
C ASP A 270 -7.91 34.89 14.22
N ALA A 271 -7.11 34.58 15.24
CA ALA A 271 -5.66 34.85 15.31
C ALA A 271 -4.84 34.17 14.19
N MET A 272 -5.35 33.09 13.59
CA MET A 272 -4.69 32.40 12.48
C MET A 272 -5.21 32.78 11.10
N ARG A 273 -6.33 33.50 11.02
CA ARG A 273 -7.04 33.77 9.76
C ARG A 273 -7.03 35.25 9.37
N GLY A 274 -6.28 36.06 10.11
CA GLY A 274 -6.17 37.50 9.89
C GLY A 274 -4.71 37.96 9.77
N ARG A 275 -4.54 39.15 9.20
CA ARG A 275 -3.24 39.82 9.11
C ARG A 275 -2.67 40.03 10.52
N ASN A 276 -1.40 39.69 10.72
CA ASN A 276 -0.75 39.82 12.03
C ASN A 276 0.71 40.26 11.89
N PRO A 277 0.98 41.59 11.80
CA PRO A 277 2.33 42.12 11.63
C PRO A 277 3.27 41.79 12.79
N ASP A 278 2.75 41.75 14.03
CA ASP A 278 3.56 41.48 15.22
C ASP A 278 4.05 40.01 15.24
N ALA A 279 3.16 39.06 14.90
CA ALA A 279 3.56 37.66 14.77
C ALA A 279 4.54 37.41 13.60
N ILE A 280 4.45 38.22 12.53
CA ILE A 280 5.45 38.19 11.45
C ILE A 280 6.80 38.68 11.96
N ALA A 281 6.84 39.78 12.72
CA ALA A 281 8.08 40.29 13.32
C ALA A 281 8.72 39.24 14.25
N ASP A 282 7.91 38.54 15.06
CA ASP A 282 8.39 37.43 15.90
C ASP A 282 9.06 36.29 15.10
N ILE A 283 8.56 35.96 13.90
CA ILE A 283 9.19 34.97 13.01
C ILE A 283 10.55 35.47 12.53
N VAL A 284 10.58 36.71 12.01
CA VAL A 284 11.79 37.33 11.44
C VAL A 284 12.89 37.47 12.50
N GLU A 285 12.52 37.77 13.74
CA GLU A 285 13.44 37.91 14.87
C GLU A 285 13.77 36.56 15.54
N GLY A 286 13.26 35.44 15.02
CA GLY A 286 13.53 34.09 15.54
C GLY A 286 12.89 33.79 16.90
N ARG A 287 11.93 34.61 17.35
CA ARG A 287 11.15 34.38 18.58
C ARG A 287 10.03 33.36 18.39
N ARG A 288 9.70 33.03 17.14
CA ARG A 288 8.65 32.08 16.77
C ARG A 288 9.12 31.19 15.61
N ASP A 289 8.72 29.93 15.65
CA ASP A 289 9.10 28.92 14.65
C ASP A 289 7.97 28.55 13.67
N THR A 290 6.72 28.92 13.96
CA THR A 290 5.55 28.54 13.16
C THR A 290 4.74 29.76 12.73
N ALA A 291 4.45 29.85 11.44
CA ALA A 291 3.75 30.96 10.83
C ALA A 291 2.39 30.55 10.24
N SER A 292 1.40 31.45 10.26
CA SER A 292 0.21 31.34 9.41
C SER A 292 0.43 32.09 8.11
N ALA A 293 0.12 31.49 6.97
CA ALA A 293 0.13 32.21 5.69
C ALA A 293 -0.82 33.42 5.67
N ALA A 294 -1.94 33.36 6.41
CA ALA A 294 -2.90 34.46 6.47
C ALA A 294 -2.38 35.70 7.19
N TRP A 295 -1.28 35.60 7.96
CA TRP A 295 -0.69 36.76 8.63
C TRP A 295 -0.16 37.79 7.63
N TRP A 296 0.30 37.35 6.46
CA TRP A 296 0.73 38.24 5.38
C TRP A 296 -0.46 38.83 4.60
N GLY A 297 -1.61 38.17 4.65
CA GLY A 297 -2.86 38.58 4.01
C GLY A 297 -3.57 37.41 3.32
N PHE A 298 -4.74 37.71 2.75
CA PHE A 298 -5.51 36.78 1.94
C PHE A 298 -6.23 37.54 0.81
N ASP A 299 -6.26 36.97 -0.39
CA ASP A 299 -7.00 37.49 -1.54
C ASP A 299 -7.51 36.29 -2.33
N SER A 300 -8.84 36.16 -2.43
CA SER A 300 -9.48 35.00 -3.07
C SER A 300 -9.27 34.94 -4.58
N GLU A 301 -8.76 36.00 -5.22
CA GLU A 301 -8.43 36.00 -6.65
C GLU A 301 -6.96 35.64 -6.91
N ASP A 302 -6.06 36.02 -6.01
CA ASP A 302 -4.62 35.69 -6.07
C ASP A 302 -3.93 35.82 -4.71
N THR A 303 -3.80 34.69 -4.02
CA THR A 303 -3.12 34.59 -2.73
C THR A 303 -1.62 34.31 -2.86
N THR A 304 -1.05 34.22 -4.07
CA THR A 304 0.33 33.75 -4.32
C THR A 304 1.33 34.48 -3.43
N ARG A 305 1.28 35.82 -3.42
CA ARG A 305 2.27 36.64 -2.71
C ARG A 305 2.27 36.43 -1.19
N TYR A 306 1.11 36.10 -0.62
CA TYR A 306 1.00 35.93 0.84
C TYR A 306 1.48 34.56 1.26
N LEU A 307 1.08 33.51 0.53
CA LEU A 307 1.57 32.16 0.78
C LEU A 307 3.08 32.07 0.57
N GLN A 308 3.59 32.64 -0.53
CA GLN A 308 5.02 32.64 -0.80
C GLN A 308 5.80 33.45 0.24
N ALA A 309 5.31 34.62 0.67
CA ALA A 309 5.97 35.39 1.72
C ALA A 309 6.02 34.66 3.07
N ALA A 310 4.99 33.86 3.39
CA ALA A 310 5.00 33.03 4.59
C ALA A 310 6.03 31.90 4.50
N ILE A 311 6.17 31.28 3.33
CA ILE A 311 7.20 30.28 3.03
C ILE A 311 8.60 30.89 3.14
N ASP A 312 8.80 32.06 2.55
CA ASP A 312 10.08 32.78 2.51
C ASP A 312 10.46 33.42 3.86
N SER A 313 9.57 33.37 4.85
CA SER A 313 9.77 34.03 6.16
C SER A 313 10.87 33.43 7.02
N GLY A 314 11.33 32.21 6.70
CA GLY A 314 12.26 31.44 7.53
C GLY A 314 11.58 30.64 8.65
N ALA A 315 10.25 30.64 8.72
CA ALA A 315 9.50 29.78 9.64
C ALA A 315 9.81 28.29 9.39
N LYS A 316 10.01 27.52 10.46
CA LYS A 316 10.18 26.05 10.39
C LYS A 316 8.89 25.34 9.99
N LYS A 317 7.74 25.94 10.29
CA LYS A 317 6.42 25.44 9.89
C LYS A 317 5.57 26.58 9.36
N VAL A 318 4.92 26.39 8.22
CA VAL A 318 3.94 27.32 7.66
C VAL A 318 2.60 26.61 7.58
N ILE A 319 1.60 27.21 8.20
CA ILE A 319 0.22 26.76 8.19
C ILE A 319 -0.51 27.51 7.10
N VAL A 320 -1.17 26.76 6.23
CA VAL A 320 -2.13 27.28 5.26
C VAL A 320 -3.51 27.05 5.87
N PRO A 321 -4.14 28.07 6.47
CA PRO A 321 -5.41 27.89 7.16
C PRO A 321 -6.57 27.78 6.17
N ASN A 322 -7.63 27.09 6.57
CA ASN A 322 -8.88 27.09 5.85
C ASN A 322 -9.56 28.46 6.06
N MET A 323 -9.60 29.25 4.98
CA MET A 323 -10.19 30.60 4.96
C MET A 323 -11.68 30.59 4.58
N GLY A 324 -12.29 29.40 4.43
CA GLY A 324 -13.63 29.23 3.85
C GLY A 324 -13.67 29.53 2.33
N ARG A 325 -12.51 29.76 1.72
CA ARG A 325 -12.29 30.03 0.29
C ARG A 325 -10.95 29.42 -0.14
N ASP A 326 -10.82 29.16 -1.43
CA ASP A 326 -9.61 28.60 -2.02
C ASP A 326 -8.42 29.55 -1.91
N TRP A 327 -7.24 29.00 -1.67
CA TRP A 327 -5.96 29.66 -1.86
C TRP A 327 -5.62 29.65 -3.35
N VAL A 328 -6.05 30.68 -4.09
CA VAL A 328 -5.80 30.77 -5.53
C VAL A 328 -4.37 31.23 -5.78
N VAL A 329 -3.56 30.43 -6.46
CA VAL A 329 -2.12 30.69 -6.60
C VAL A 329 -1.60 30.48 -8.02
N THR A 330 -0.55 31.21 -8.36
CA THR A 330 0.42 30.84 -9.39
C THR A 330 1.49 29.91 -8.77
N PRO A 331 2.52 29.44 -9.48
CA PRO A 331 3.49 28.48 -8.92
C PRO A 331 4.05 28.88 -7.55
N ILE A 332 4.07 27.94 -6.61
CA ILE A 332 4.62 28.08 -5.26
C ILE A 332 5.93 27.31 -5.16
N VAL A 333 6.92 27.91 -4.51
CA VAL A 333 8.25 27.32 -4.30
C VAL A 333 8.45 27.10 -2.80
N PRO A 334 8.47 25.85 -2.31
CA PRO A 334 8.70 25.55 -0.91
C PRO A 334 10.18 25.71 -0.53
N ALA A 335 10.45 25.96 0.75
CA ALA A 335 11.80 26.13 1.28
C ALA A 335 12.37 24.83 1.89
N SER A 336 13.68 24.79 2.08
CA SER A 336 14.34 23.70 2.83
C SER A 336 14.11 23.87 4.34
N HIS A 337 14.18 22.77 5.09
CA HIS A 337 14.01 22.73 6.56
C HIS A 337 12.65 23.27 7.02
N GLN A 338 11.61 22.97 6.26
CA GLN A 338 10.28 23.54 6.47
C GLN A 338 9.17 22.50 6.31
N GLU A 339 8.18 22.57 7.20
CA GLU A 339 6.89 21.90 7.06
C GLU A 339 5.85 22.88 6.49
N LEU A 340 5.20 22.52 5.38
CA LEU A 340 3.95 23.14 4.94
C LEU A 340 2.78 22.27 5.40
N PHE A 341 1.98 22.81 6.30
CA PHE A 341 0.79 22.16 6.84
C PHE A 341 -0.47 22.82 6.28
N PHE A 342 -1.28 22.07 5.55
CA PHE A 342 -2.55 22.52 5.00
C PHE A 342 -3.69 22.05 5.92
N GLU A 343 -4.48 22.98 6.44
CA GLU A 343 -5.63 22.63 7.28
C GLU A 343 -6.67 21.78 6.48
N PRO A 344 -7.43 20.90 7.15
CA PRO A 344 -8.54 20.19 6.52
C PRO A 344 -9.51 21.14 5.79
N GLY A 345 -9.91 20.75 4.58
CA GLY A 345 -10.78 21.53 3.71
C GLY A 345 -10.10 22.67 2.95
N VAL A 346 -8.79 22.89 3.14
CA VAL A 346 -8.03 23.81 2.30
C VAL A 346 -7.98 23.29 0.87
N VAL A 347 -8.21 24.20 -0.08
CA VAL A 347 -7.92 23.98 -1.50
C VAL A 347 -6.86 24.99 -1.92
N VAL A 348 -5.70 24.51 -2.36
CA VAL A 348 -4.71 25.31 -3.09
C VAL A 348 -5.04 25.16 -4.57
N MET A 349 -5.59 26.22 -5.15
CA MET A 349 -6.19 26.21 -6.48
C MET A 349 -5.29 26.96 -7.49
N ALA A 350 -4.97 26.34 -8.62
CA ALA A 350 -4.29 27.03 -9.70
C ALA A 350 -5.10 28.25 -10.19
N LYS A 351 -4.45 29.40 -10.32
CA LYS A 351 -5.04 30.63 -10.86
C LYS A 351 -5.50 30.44 -12.32
N LYS A 352 -6.74 30.80 -12.61
CA LYS A 352 -7.31 30.73 -13.95
C LYS A 352 -6.49 31.58 -14.93
N GLY A 353 -6.20 31.05 -16.11
CA GLY A 353 -5.40 31.73 -17.13
C GLY A 353 -3.88 31.77 -16.87
N ALA A 354 -3.39 31.28 -15.72
CA ALA A 354 -1.97 31.11 -15.42
C ALA A 354 -1.45 29.73 -15.91
N PHE A 355 -0.23 29.33 -15.50
CA PHE A 355 0.40 28.04 -15.86
C PHE A 355 0.58 27.83 -17.39
N ARG A 356 0.97 28.90 -18.11
CA ARG A 356 1.04 28.90 -19.58
C ARG A 356 2.24 28.12 -20.12
N ARG A 357 3.34 28.05 -19.39
CA ARG A 357 4.54 27.33 -19.85
C ARG A 357 4.30 25.83 -19.81
N ARG A 358 5.05 25.09 -20.62
CA ARG A 358 4.90 23.63 -20.74
C ARG A 358 5.28 22.90 -19.44
N HIS A 359 6.29 23.41 -18.75
CA HIS A 359 6.80 22.88 -17.49
C HIS A 359 6.43 23.81 -16.34
N ASP A 360 5.20 24.29 -16.23
CA ASP A 360 4.76 24.99 -15.01
C ASP A 360 4.21 23.95 -14.02
N ALA A 361 4.51 24.07 -12.73
CA ALA A 361 3.95 23.20 -11.70
C ALA A 361 3.28 24.03 -10.60
N LEU A 362 2.25 23.48 -9.95
CA LEU A 362 1.58 24.16 -8.84
C LEU A 362 2.54 24.35 -7.66
N ILE A 363 3.26 23.29 -7.29
CA ILE A 363 4.38 23.32 -6.34
C ILE A 363 5.63 22.82 -7.04
N ARG A 364 6.73 23.58 -6.99
CA ARG A 364 8.03 23.17 -7.53
C ARG A 364 9.15 23.33 -6.52
N ALA A 365 9.87 22.25 -6.27
CA ALA A 365 11.07 22.22 -5.44
C ALA A 365 12.28 21.72 -6.24
N ARG A 366 13.42 22.40 -6.09
CA ARG A 366 14.68 22.04 -6.78
C ARG A 366 15.83 22.08 -5.78
N ASN A 367 16.55 20.96 -5.64
CA ASN A 367 17.63 20.83 -4.64
C ASN A 367 17.18 21.21 -3.20
N THR A 368 15.89 21.08 -2.91
CA THR A 368 15.31 21.35 -1.59
C THR A 368 15.54 20.16 -0.67
N ARG A 369 15.84 20.42 0.61
CA ARG A 369 16.10 19.38 1.61
C ARG A 369 15.29 19.54 2.89
N HIS A 370 15.00 18.44 3.57
CA HIS A 370 14.27 18.42 4.85
C HIS A 370 12.92 19.15 4.74
N MET A 371 12.07 18.68 3.85
CA MET A 371 10.79 19.32 3.52
C MET A 371 9.62 18.37 3.79
N THR A 372 8.60 18.88 4.47
CA THR A 372 7.37 18.12 4.72
C THR A 372 6.15 18.85 4.17
N LEU A 373 5.32 18.17 3.37
CA LEU A 373 4.00 18.64 2.94
C LEU A 373 2.93 17.76 3.59
N THR A 374 2.13 18.31 4.50
CA THR A 374 1.08 17.56 5.21
C THR A 374 -0.27 18.21 5.00
N GLY A 375 -1.29 17.45 4.59
CA GLY A 375 -2.63 18.01 4.44
C GLY A 375 -3.74 16.98 4.32
N TYR A 376 -4.04 16.28 5.41
CA TYR A 376 -5.18 15.36 5.46
C TYR A 376 -6.49 16.11 5.26
N GLY A 377 -7.21 15.78 4.18
CA GLY A 377 -8.43 16.49 3.79
C GLY A 377 -8.18 17.82 3.08
N ALA A 378 -6.93 18.13 2.73
CA ALA A 378 -6.58 19.26 1.87
C ALA A 378 -6.36 18.80 0.42
N THR A 379 -6.60 19.73 -0.51
CA THR A 379 -6.51 19.48 -1.95
C THR A 379 -5.56 20.46 -2.62
N LEU A 380 -4.61 19.93 -3.41
CA LEU A 380 -3.86 20.68 -4.40
C LEU A 380 -4.54 20.46 -5.76
N GLN A 381 -5.20 21.49 -6.27
CA GLN A 381 -6.02 21.38 -7.47
C GLN A 381 -5.53 22.32 -8.57
N MET A 382 -5.39 21.78 -9.77
CA MET A 382 -5.19 22.59 -10.96
C MET A 382 -6.42 22.56 -11.87
N ARG A 383 -6.28 23.07 -13.11
CA ARG A 383 -7.39 23.24 -14.06
C ARG A 383 -7.14 22.43 -15.33
N LYS A 384 -7.08 21.10 -15.21
CA LYS A 384 -6.86 20.18 -16.34
C LYS A 384 -7.64 20.54 -17.60
N ALA A 385 -8.93 20.86 -17.45
CA ALA A 385 -9.80 21.25 -18.57
C ALA A 385 -9.26 22.48 -19.34
N ASP A 386 -8.74 23.48 -18.64
CA ASP A 386 -8.13 24.66 -19.27
C ASP A 386 -6.92 24.24 -20.11
N TYR A 387 -6.06 23.38 -19.55
CA TYR A 387 -4.82 22.92 -20.21
C TYR A 387 -5.06 21.99 -21.41
N GLN A 388 -6.24 21.37 -21.47
CA GLN A 388 -6.68 20.54 -22.59
C GLN A 388 -7.37 21.34 -23.70
N SER A 389 -7.71 22.62 -23.45
CA SER A 389 -8.30 23.51 -24.44
C SER A 389 -7.26 24.11 -25.39
N ASP A 390 -7.73 24.71 -26.49
CA ASP A 390 -6.86 25.39 -27.46
C ASP A 390 -6.29 26.71 -26.93
N ALA A 391 -6.73 27.17 -25.75
CA ALA A 391 -6.14 28.33 -25.09
C ALA A 391 -4.71 28.06 -24.58
N TYR A 392 -4.28 26.81 -24.49
CA TYR A 392 -2.98 26.42 -23.97
C TYR A 392 -2.18 25.62 -24.99
N HIS A 393 -0.86 25.82 -25.01
CA HIS A 393 0.02 24.90 -25.72
C HIS A 393 -0.11 23.50 -25.12
N ARG A 394 -0.32 22.49 -25.99
CA ARG A 394 -0.33 21.07 -25.62
C ARG A 394 0.96 20.72 -24.89
N SER A 395 0.82 20.08 -23.73
CA SER A 395 1.93 19.61 -22.91
C SER A 395 1.43 18.57 -21.92
N GLY A 396 2.27 17.57 -21.62
CA GLY A 396 2.06 16.63 -20.53
C GLY A 396 2.89 16.95 -19.28
N TRP A 397 3.49 18.14 -19.18
CA TRP A 397 4.48 18.48 -18.13
C TRP A 397 4.03 19.59 -17.17
N ARG A 398 2.71 19.84 -17.10
CA ARG A 398 2.15 20.78 -16.12
C ARG A 398 1.79 20.10 -14.81
N HIS A 399 2.80 19.79 -14.01
CA HIS A 399 2.68 18.89 -12.86
C HIS A 399 1.95 19.54 -11.66
N GLY A 400 1.29 18.71 -10.84
CA GLY A 400 0.77 19.16 -9.55
C GLY A 400 1.92 19.50 -8.60
N ILE A 401 2.78 18.51 -8.34
CA ILE A 401 4.01 18.67 -7.57
C ILE A 401 5.19 18.25 -8.45
N ASP A 402 6.24 19.04 -8.44
CA ASP A 402 7.47 18.83 -9.19
C ASP A 402 8.66 18.88 -8.23
N LEU A 403 9.29 17.73 -7.99
CA LEU A 403 10.51 17.61 -7.18
C LEU A 403 11.68 17.23 -8.08
N GLU A 404 12.69 18.10 -8.16
CA GLU A 404 13.92 17.83 -8.91
C GLU A 404 15.12 17.80 -7.96
N SER A 405 15.72 16.61 -7.81
CA SER A 405 16.91 16.40 -6.98
C SER A 405 16.77 16.84 -5.52
N CYS A 406 15.61 16.57 -4.91
CA CYS A 406 15.33 16.86 -3.51
C CYS A 406 15.78 15.74 -2.57
N SER A 407 16.02 16.05 -1.29
CA SER A 407 16.42 15.02 -0.31
C SER A 407 15.74 15.16 1.05
N ASP A 408 15.40 14.05 1.70
CA ASP A 408 14.63 14.04 2.95
C ASP A 408 13.30 14.81 2.79
N VAL A 409 12.38 14.19 2.05
CA VAL A 409 11.08 14.77 1.71
C VAL A 409 9.96 13.86 2.17
N VAL A 410 8.96 14.43 2.85
CA VAL A 410 7.73 13.74 3.23
C VAL A 410 6.52 14.44 2.60
N ILE A 411 5.68 13.71 1.88
CA ILE A 411 4.39 14.18 1.35
C ILE A 411 3.31 13.28 1.92
N GLN A 412 2.34 13.83 2.65
CA GLN A 412 1.34 13.01 3.31
C GLN A 412 -0.07 13.60 3.41
N GLY A 413 -1.06 12.73 3.20
CA GLY A 413 -2.49 13.02 3.40
C GLY A 413 -3.15 13.89 2.33
N LEU A 414 -2.41 14.32 1.30
CA LEU A 414 -2.88 15.27 0.31
C LEU A 414 -3.69 14.60 -0.81
N THR A 415 -4.71 15.31 -1.31
CA THR A 415 -5.27 15.05 -2.64
C THR A 415 -4.58 15.94 -3.66
N VAL A 416 -4.03 15.37 -4.75
CA VAL A 416 -3.45 16.12 -5.87
C VAL A 416 -4.24 15.78 -7.13
N ARG A 417 -4.97 16.76 -7.66
CA ARG A 417 -5.94 16.50 -8.72
C ARG A 417 -5.91 17.48 -9.87
N GLU A 418 -6.34 16.96 -11.02
CA GLU A 418 -6.59 17.74 -12.24
C GLU A 418 -5.37 18.56 -12.69
N SER A 419 -4.16 18.03 -12.51
CA SER A 419 -2.95 18.61 -13.09
C SER A 419 -2.99 18.55 -14.62
N GLY A 420 -2.22 19.43 -15.26
CA GLY A 420 -2.03 19.40 -16.72
C GLY A 420 -0.95 18.44 -17.20
N GLY A 421 -0.30 17.74 -16.27
CA GLY A 421 0.71 16.72 -16.51
C GLY A 421 0.54 15.61 -15.47
N ASP A 422 1.60 15.32 -14.74
CA ASP A 422 1.59 14.30 -13.68
C ASP A 422 1.08 14.89 -12.37
N GLY A 423 0.52 14.06 -11.49
CA GLY A 423 0.16 14.49 -10.14
C GLY A 423 1.39 14.87 -9.33
N LEU A 424 2.41 14.00 -9.33
CA LEU A 424 3.74 14.27 -8.78
C LEU A 424 4.83 13.74 -9.72
N MET A 425 5.90 14.50 -9.87
CA MET A 425 7.09 14.09 -10.61
C MET A 425 8.33 14.11 -9.69
N LEU A 426 9.12 13.03 -9.72
CA LEU A 426 10.44 12.90 -9.10
C LEU A 426 11.53 12.92 -10.19
N GLY A 427 11.97 14.11 -10.55
CA GLY A 427 12.90 14.37 -11.65
C GLY A 427 14.34 14.67 -11.21
N SER A 428 15.17 14.93 -12.22
CA SER A 428 16.59 15.23 -12.06
C SER A 428 16.88 16.69 -12.38
N TRP A 429 17.76 17.33 -11.60
CA TRP A 429 18.33 18.64 -11.90
C TRP A 429 19.84 18.46 -12.12
N GLY A 430 20.30 18.65 -13.35
CA GLY A 430 21.65 18.28 -13.74
C GLY A 430 21.88 16.77 -13.61
N ARG A 431 22.87 16.35 -12.80
CA ARG A 431 23.15 14.93 -12.49
C ARG A 431 22.60 14.49 -11.12
N GLY A 432 21.73 15.30 -10.51
CA GLY A 432 21.12 15.00 -9.22
C GLY A 432 20.01 13.95 -9.32
N TYR A 433 19.52 13.51 -8.16
CA TYR A 433 18.44 12.54 -8.02
C TYR A 433 17.69 12.80 -6.71
N ASN A 434 16.46 12.31 -6.60
CA ASN A 434 15.69 12.44 -5.36
C ASN A 434 16.14 11.37 -4.35
N ARG A 435 16.37 11.74 -3.08
CA ARG A 435 16.86 10.80 -2.07
C ARG A 435 16.06 10.85 -0.78
N ASP A 436 15.76 9.71 -0.18
CA ASP A 436 15.06 9.63 1.11
C ASP A 436 13.69 10.33 1.02
N VAL A 437 12.81 9.81 0.15
CA VAL A 437 11.50 10.40 -0.13
C VAL A 437 10.38 9.47 0.35
N VAL A 438 9.44 10.00 1.11
CA VAL A 438 8.24 9.31 1.57
C VAL A 438 6.99 9.99 1.05
N ILE A 439 6.13 9.23 0.36
CA ILE A 439 4.82 9.67 -0.11
C ILE A 439 3.79 8.72 0.50
N ARG A 440 2.89 9.23 1.35
CA ARG A 440 1.94 8.38 2.08
C ARG A 440 0.52 8.94 2.18
N ASP A 441 -0.45 8.04 2.14
CA ASP A 441 -1.86 8.37 2.35
C ASP A 441 -2.40 9.46 1.40
N CYS A 442 -1.82 9.56 0.20
CA CYS A 442 -2.17 10.56 -0.82
C CYS A 442 -3.15 9.99 -1.87
N ASP A 443 -3.93 10.88 -2.49
CA ASP A 443 -4.86 10.58 -3.59
C ASP A 443 -4.51 11.40 -4.82
N PHE A 444 -4.07 10.74 -5.88
CA PHE A 444 -3.74 11.34 -7.17
C PHE A 444 -4.90 11.08 -8.14
N ASP A 445 -5.77 12.07 -8.27
CA ASP A 445 -7.06 11.93 -8.95
C ASP A 445 -7.14 12.76 -10.24
N ALA A 446 -7.57 12.12 -11.33
CA ALA A 446 -7.92 12.79 -12.57
C ALA A 446 -6.79 13.62 -13.20
N ASN A 447 -5.52 13.28 -12.98
CA ASN A 447 -4.38 13.98 -13.59
C ASN A 447 -4.30 13.71 -15.11
N HIS A 448 -3.56 14.55 -15.83
CA HIS A 448 -3.57 14.52 -17.30
C HIS A 448 -2.66 13.45 -17.90
N ARG A 449 -1.51 13.17 -17.28
CA ARG A 449 -0.50 12.26 -17.83
C ARG A 449 -0.20 11.08 -16.92
N GLN A 450 0.21 11.27 -15.67
CA GLN A 450 0.35 10.18 -14.68
C GLN A 450 -0.26 10.56 -13.33
N GLY A 451 -0.48 9.57 -12.47
CA GLY A 451 -0.54 9.81 -11.03
C GLY A 451 0.82 10.26 -10.50
N ILE A 452 1.86 9.43 -10.66
CA ILE A 452 3.26 9.76 -10.34
C ILE A 452 4.20 9.32 -11.45
N SER A 453 5.18 10.17 -11.76
CA SER A 453 6.38 9.83 -12.54
C SER A 453 7.63 9.80 -11.66
N ILE A 454 8.41 8.72 -11.73
CA ILE A 454 9.68 8.53 -11.05
C ILE A 454 10.79 8.39 -12.10
N ILE A 455 11.55 9.45 -12.28
CA ILE A 455 12.64 9.51 -13.26
C ILE A 455 13.94 9.05 -12.59
N SER A 456 14.30 9.63 -11.44
CA SER A 456 15.51 9.27 -10.70
C SER A 456 15.31 9.40 -9.19
N ALA A 457 15.44 8.28 -8.48
CA ALA A 457 15.22 8.19 -7.04
C ALA A 457 16.08 7.11 -6.34
N GLU A 458 16.43 7.39 -5.09
CA GLU A 458 17.13 6.49 -4.17
C GLU A 458 16.47 6.54 -2.79
N ASN A 459 16.18 5.39 -2.19
CA ASN A 459 15.44 5.30 -0.92
C ASN A 459 14.05 5.97 -1.00
N LEU A 460 13.20 5.45 -1.88
CA LEU A 460 11.85 5.95 -2.10
C LEU A 460 10.83 5.01 -1.45
N LEU A 461 9.91 5.55 -0.66
CA LEU A 461 8.74 4.85 -0.14
C LEU A 461 7.45 5.54 -0.60
N ILE A 462 6.63 4.81 -1.35
CA ILE A 462 5.25 5.20 -1.70
C ILE A 462 4.31 4.22 -1.01
N GLU A 463 3.43 4.69 -0.12
CA GLU A 463 2.53 3.79 0.60
C GLU A 463 1.11 4.31 0.81
N ASN A 464 0.15 3.39 0.86
CA ASN A 464 -1.26 3.70 1.12
C ASN A 464 -1.86 4.75 0.17
N CYS A 465 -1.34 4.85 -1.06
CA CYS A 465 -1.74 5.87 -2.02
C CYS A 465 -2.76 5.34 -3.04
N LEU A 466 -3.57 6.26 -3.56
CA LEU A 466 -4.54 6.01 -4.62
C LEU A 466 -4.13 6.76 -5.89
N PHE A 467 -4.16 6.08 -7.04
CA PHE A 467 -3.84 6.65 -8.35
C PHE A 467 -4.99 6.37 -9.29
N ARG A 468 -5.84 7.35 -9.57
CA ARG A 468 -7.11 7.08 -10.24
C ARG A 468 -7.55 8.10 -11.27
N ASN A 469 -8.36 7.62 -12.20
CA ASN A 469 -9.04 8.43 -13.21
C ASN A 469 -8.07 9.24 -14.10
N THR A 470 -6.81 8.82 -14.22
CA THR A 470 -5.82 9.49 -15.09
C THR A 470 -6.19 9.28 -16.55
N ILE A 471 -6.44 10.37 -17.26
CA ILE A 471 -6.88 10.36 -18.67
C ILE A 471 -6.31 11.58 -19.39
N GLY A 472 -5.58 11.37 -20.49
CA GLY A 472 -5.07 12.47 -21.30
C GLY A 472 -3.87 12.07 -22.14
N THR A 473 -2.70 12.64 -21.84
CA THR A 473 -1.47 12.28 -22.57
C THR A 473 -0.96 10.93 -22.08
N GLY A 474 -0.53 10.07 -23.00
CA GLY A 474 0.04 8.77 -22.65
C GLY A 474 1.36 8.88 -21.86
N PRO A 475 1.72 7.87 -21.03
CA PRO A 475 0.98 6.62 -20.85
C PRO A 475 -0.34 6.66 -20.07
N SER A 476 -0.74 7.75 -19.39
CA SER A 476 -2.00 7.82 -18.62
C SER A 476 -2.06 6.81 -17.46
N ALA A 477 -0.93 6.45 -16.88
CA ALA A 477 -0.77 5.43 -15.86
C ALA A 477 -0.95 5.94 -14.43
N GLY A 478 -1.13 5.00 -13.49
CA GLY A 478 -1.13 5.31 -12.07
C GLY A 478 0.26 5.70 -11.58
N ILE A 479 1.25 4.82 -11.78
CA ILE A 479 2.67 5.08 -11.50
C ILE A 479 3.50 4.72 -12.73
N ASP A 480 4.47 5.57 -13.06
CA ASP A 480 5.48 5.32 -14.08
C ASP A 480 6.91 5.52 -13.55
N PHE A 481 7.68 4.44 -13.48
CA PHE A 481 9.13 4.53 -13.33
C PHE A 481 9.74 4.70 -14.73
N GLU A 482 10.15 5.92 -15.05
CA GLU A 482 10.53 6.34 -16.40
C GLU A 482 11.82 7.18 -16.42
N PRO A 483 13.00 6.58 -16.14
CA PRO A 483 14.26 7.25 -16.34
C PRO A 483 14.35 7.85 -17.74
N ASP A 484 14.81 9.09 -17.81
CA ASP A 484 14.97 9.87 -19.02
C ASP A 484 16.39 9.81 -19.58
N GLU A 485 17.38 9.54 -18.74
CA GLU A 485 18.80 9.52 -19.08
C GLU A 485 19.49 8.22 -18.65
N PRO A 486 20.59 7.81 -19.33
CA PRO A 486 21.22 6.51 -19.10
C PRO A 486 21.91 6.33 -17.75
N GLU A 487 22.31 7.42 -17.08
CA GLU A 487 22.99 7.38 -15.77
C GLU A 487 22.05 7.59 -14.56
N GLU A 488 20.75 7.76 -14.80
CA GLU A 488 19.76 7.89 -13.73
C GLU A 488 19.59 6.59 -12.95
N ARG A 489 18.92 6.67 -11.80
CA ARG A 489 18.90 5.56 -10.84
C ARG A 489 17.52 5.31 -10.26
N LEU A 490 17.24 4.03 -10.02
CA LEU A 490 16.02 3.55 -9.36
C LEU A 490 16.46 2.55 -8.27
N VAL A 491 16.96 3.07 -7.15
CA VAL A 491 17.62 2.28 -6.11
C VAL A 491 16.78 2.29 -4.84
N ASN A 492 16.49 1.11 -4.28
CA ASN A 492 15.71 0.97 -3.04
C ASN A 492 14.36 1.73 -3.11
N CYS A 493 13.59 1.46 -4.16
CA CYS A 493 12.26 2.02 -4.36
C CYS A 493 11.20 1.01 -3.93
N VAL A 494 10.35 1.39 -2.98
CA VAL A 494 9.27 0.56 -2.46
C VAL A 494 7.93 1.24 -2.70
N VAL A 495 7.03 0.53 -3.39
CA VAL A 495 5.61 0.90 -3.49
C VAL A 495 4.84 -0.15 -2.72
N ARG A 496 4.07 0.24 -1.70
CA ARG A 496 3.32 -0.73 -0.91
C ARG A 496 1.90 -0.31 -0.56
N ARG A 497 0.95 -1.26 -0.62
CA ARG A 497 -0.45 -0.99 -0.26
C ARG A 497 -1.07 0.13 -1.10
N CYS A 498 -0.73 0.16 -2.37
CA CYS A 498 -1.19 1.19 -3.31
C CYS A 498 -2.23 0.62 -4.28
N VAL A 499 -3.15 1.49 -4.72
CA VAL A 499 -4.20 1.13 -5.67
C VAL A 499 -4.12 2.03 -6.90
N ALA A 500 -4.06 1.43 -8.10
CA ALA A 500 -4.31 2.12 -9.35
C ALA A 500 -5.70 1.74 -9.88
N GLU A 501 -6.55 2.72 -10.16
CA GLU A 501 -7.95 2.49 -10.48
C GLU A 501 -8.43 3.34 -11.65
N ASN A 502 -9.09 2.72 -12.63
CA ASN A 502 -9.78 3.42 -13.73
C ASN A 502 -8.90 4.42 -14.50
N ASN A 503 -7.61 4.16 -14.58
CA ASN A 503 -6.69 4.92 -15.41
C ASN A 503 -6.87 4.51 -16.89
N ASP A 504 -6.82 5.46 -17.82
CA ASP A 504 -6.86 5.14 -19.26
C ASP A 504 -5.61 4.35 -19.69
N GLY A 505 -4.51 4.59 -18.98
CA GLY A 505 -3.23 3.92 -19.14
C GLY A 505 -3.06 2.62 -18.35
N THR A 506 -1.79 2.26 -18.18
CA THR A 506 -1.38 1.11 -17.35
C THR A 506 -1.62 1.40 -15.87
N GLY A 507 -1.88 0.38 -15.04
CA GLY A 507 -1.89 0.58 -13.58
C GLY A 507 -0.54 1.03 -13.06
N PHE A 508 0.44 0.12 -13.10
CA PHE A 508 1.84 0.41 -12.76
C PHE A 508 2.77 0.04 -13.90
N THR A 509 3.63 0.97 -14.32
CA THR A 509 4.62 0.76 -15.37
C THR A 509 6.03 1.02 -14.85
N ILE A 510 6.95 0.13 -15.24
CA ILE A 510 8.38 0.21 -14.97
C ILE A 510 9.10 0.13 -16.31
N SER A 511 9.71 1.23 -16.74
CA SER A 511 10.36 1.36 -18.05
C SER A 511 11.84 1.68 -17.90
N THR A 512 12.68 0.65 -17.75
CA THR A 512 14.14 0.78 -17.61
C THR A 512 14.86 0.86 -18.96
N THR A 513 14.14 1.06 -20.07
CA THR A 513 14.71 0.97 -21.43
C THR A 513 15.81 1.98 -21.73
N LYS A 514 15.82 3.13 -21.04
CA LYS A 514 16.85 4.17 -21.25
C LYS A 514 18.09 3.99 -20.38
N LEU A 515 17.98 3.25 -19.27
CA LEU A 515 19.11 3.03 -18.37
C LEU A 515 20.21 2.22 -19.06
N ALA A 516 21.46 2.63 -18.86
CA ALA A 516 22.63 1.91 -19.35
C ALA A 516 23.06 0.81 -18.37
N ALA A 517 23.88 -0.13 -18.86
CA ALA A 517 24.48 -1.18 -18.05
C ALA A 517 25.41 -0.66 -16.94
N THR A 518 25.86 0.59 -17.05
CA THR A 518 26.69 1.28 -16.04
C THR A 518 25.86 2.02 -14.99
N ALA A 519 24.54 2.09 -15.14
CA ALA A 519 23.67 2.66 -14.11
C ALA A 519 23.74 1.79 -12.84
N PRO A 520 23.50 2.38 -11.65
CA PRO A 520 23.38 1.59 -10.42
C PRO A 520 22.34 0.48 -10.55
N ASP A 521 22.54 -0.62 -9.82
CA ASP A 521 21.62 -1.74 -9.79
C ASP A 521 20.20 -1.28 -9.43
N VAL A 522 19.24 -1.60 -10.29
CA VAL A 522 17.84 -1.27 -10.07
C VAL A 522 17.31 -2.10 -8.90
N SER A 523 16.59 -1.49 -7.98
CA SER A 523 15.92 -2.20 -6.89
C SER A 523 14.54 -1.60 -6.67
N ILE A 524 13.52 -2.32 -7.13
CA ILE A 524 12.12 -1.91 -7.05
C ILE A 524 11.30 -3.05 -6.44
N LEU A 525 10.58 -2.77 -5.36
CA LEU A 525 9.61 -3.67 -4.75
C LEU A 525 8.21 -3.05 -4.82
N LEU A 526 7.29 -3.74 -5.48
CA LEU A 526 5.86 -3.50 -5.33
C LEU A 526 5.32 -4.57 -4.41
N GLU A 527 4.81 -4.17 -3.25
CA GLU A 527 4.26 -5.09 -2.25
C GLU A 527 2.79 -4.75 -2.00
N ASP A 528 1.93 -5.76 -1.94
CA ASP A 528 0.56 -5.54 -1.47
C ASP A 528 -0.24 -4.53 -2.34
N CYS A 529 -0.06 -4.53 -3.66
CA CYS A 529 -0.67 -3.53 -4.55
C CYS A 529 -1.81 -4.08 -5.42
N LEU A 530 -2.72 -3.19 -5.84
CA LEU A 530 -3.87 -3.52 -6.70
C LEU A 530 -3.94 -2.61 -7.92
N VAL A 531 -4.15 -3.21 -9.09
CA VAL A 531 -4.64 -2.52 -10.29
C VAL A 531 -6.04 -2.99 -10.62
N ARG A 532 -7.00 -2.07 -10.73
CA ARG A 532 -8.39 -2.42 -11.02
C ARG A 532 -9.02 -1.52 -12.08
N GLY A 533 -9.71 -2.14 -13.03
CA GLY A 533 -10.32 -1.41 -14.13
C GLY A 533 -9.28 -0.76 -15.04
N GLY A 534 -9.72 0.14 -15.90
CA GLY A 534 -8.84 0.88 -16.81
C GLY A 534 -8.71 0.25 -18.21
N ASN A 535 -8.22 1.08 -19.14
CA ASN A 535 -8.33 0.78 -20.57
C ASN A 535 -7.10 0.07 -21.18
N ARG A 536 -5.98 -0.02 -20.44
CA ARG A 536 -4.76 -0.72 -20.87
C ARG A 536 -4.35 -1.86 -19.92
N PHE A 537 -3.07 -1.95 -19.58
CA PHE A 537 -2.46 -3.10 -18.93
C PHE A 537 -2.56 -2.98 -17.41
N GLY A 538 -2.54 -4.11 -16.70
CA GLY A 538 -2.36 -4.09 -15.25
C GLY A 538 -0.96 -3.59 -14.88
N PHE A 539 0.03 -4.44 -15.18
CA PHE A 539 1.45 -4.13 -15.02
C PHE A 539 2.15 -4.05 -16.37
N ASN A 540 3.16 -3.18 -16.46
CA ASN A 540 4.09 -3.15 -17.58
C ASN A 540 5.53 -3.12 -17.07
N VAL A 541 6.35 -4.04 -17.53
CA VAL A 541 7.80 -4.01 -17.35
C VAL A 541 8.43 -3.94 -18.73
N SER A 542 9.09 -2.82 -19.04
CA SER A 542 9.71 -2.54 -20.33
C SER A 542 11.20 -2.36 -20.17
N GLY A 543 11.98 -3.13 -20.92
CA GLY A 543 13.38 -3.38 -20.59
C GLY A 543 13.52 -4.25 -19.32
N PRO A 544 14.73 -4.44 -18.79
CA PRO A 544 16.02 -4.02 -19.34
C PRO A 544 16.36 -4.76 -20.64
N THR A 545 16.88 -4.00 -21.60
CA THR A 545 17.44 -4.56 -22.84
C THR A 545 18.81 -5.19 -22.57
N ARG A 546 19.45 -5.81 -23.57
CA ARG A 546 20.81 -6.38 -23.45
C ARG A 546 21.87 -5.39 -22.97
N HIS A 547 21.62 -4.08 -23.11
CA HIS A 547 22.51 -3.01 -22.66
C HIS A 547 22.00 -2.29 -21.42
N GLY A 548 20.93 -2.80 -20.82
CA GLY A 548 20.33 -2.25 -19.61
C GLY A 548 21.06 -2.66 -18.33
N PRO A 549 20.61 -2.12 -17.18
CA PRO A 549 21.23 -2.34 -15.88
C PRO A 549 20.97 -3.74 -15.32
N GLN A 550 21.69 -4.06 -14.24
CA GLN A 550 21.42 -5.20 -13.36
C GLN A 550 20.46 -4.82 -12.23
N GLY A 551 20.12 -5.78 -11.37
CA GLY A 551 19.31 -5.55 -10.17
C GLY A 551 18.08 -6.44 -10.07
N THR A 552 17.05 -5.99 -9.34
CA THR A 552 15.82 -6.74 -9.04
C THR A 552 14.58 -5.85 -9.21
N ILE A 553 13.54 -6.41 -9.83
CA ILE A 553 12.17 -5.90 -9.77
C ILE A 553 11.30 -7.03 -9.23
N GLU A 554 10.65 -6.80 -8.08
CA GLU A 554 9.77 -7.78 -7.45
C GLU A 554 8.37 -7.21 -7.27
N PHE A 555 7.38 -7.96 -7.77
CA PHE A 555 5.97 -7.80 -7.42
C PHE A 555 5.62 -8.88 -6.41
N ARG A 556 5.28 -8.48 -5.19
CA ARG A 556 4.90 -9.36 -4.10
C ARG A 556 3.46 -9.08 -3.70
N ASN A 557 2.62 -10.11 -3.70
CA ASN A 557 1.23 -10.00 -3.27
C ASN A 557 0.47 -8.91 -4.05
N CYS A 558 0.73 -8.82 -5.35
CA CYS A 558 0.19 -7.80 -6.23
C CYS A 558 -0.86 -8.39 -7.17
N HIS A 559 -1.96 -7.66 -7.37
CA HIS A 559 -3.12 -8.19 -8.09
C HIS A 559 -3.63 -7.24 -9.17
N VAL A 560 -4.14 -7.82 -10.25
CA VAL A 560 -4.75 -7.10 -11.37
C VAL A 560 -6.14 -7.66 -11.64
N GLU A 561 -7.13 -6.78 -11.74
CA GLU A 561 -8.51 -7.15 -12.03
C GLU A 561 -9.17 -6.24 -13.06
N ASN A 562 -9.97 -6.85 -13.94
CA ASN A 562 -10.91 -6.14 -14.81
C ASN A 562 -10.28 -5.06 -15.71
N VAL A 563 -9.00 -5.22 -16.08
CA VAL A 563 -8.33 -4.36 -17.07
C VAL A 563 -8.74 -4.77 -18.49
N ARG A 564 -8.88 -3.80 -19.41
CA ARG A 564 -9.31 -4.10 -20.79
C ARG A 564 -8.23 -4.76 -21.65
N LYS A 565 -6.95 -4.58 -21.33
CA LYS A 565 -5.81 -5.24 -22.00
C LYS A 565 -5.08 -6.20 -21.05
N MET A 566 -3.88 -6.64 -21.40
CA MET A 566 -3.14 -7.68 -20.70
C MET A 566 -2.99 -7.41 -19.20
N GLY A 567 -3.06 -8.47 -18.39
CA GLY A 567 -2.82 -8.38 -16.96
C GLY A 567 -1.39 -7.91 -16.64
N VAL A 568 -0.41 -8.46 -17.35
CA VAL A 568 0.98 -7.99 -17.35
C VAL A 568 1.58 -8.04 -18.75
N ARG A 569 2.35 -7.02 -19.10
CA ARG A 569 3.21 -7.01 -20.29
C ARG A 569 4.68 -6.95 -19.89
N ILE A 570 5.47 -7.90 -20.38
CA ILE A 570 6.93 -7.97 -20.22
C ILE A 570 7.54 -7.72 -21.59
N LEU A 571 8.11 -6.53 -21.77
CA LEU A 571 8.53 -6.00 -23.07
C LEU A 571 10.06 -5.88 -23.15
N ASP A 572 10.68 -6.48 -24.16
CA ASP A 572 12.11 -6.34 -24.49
C ASP A 572 13.07 -6.67 -23.33
N LYS A 573 12.68 -7.62 -22.49
CA LYS A 573 13.44 -8.07 -21.33
C LYS A 573 14.52 -9.08 -21.72
N ALA A 574 15.79 -8.71 -21.56
CA ALA A 574 16.91 -9.65 -21.66
C ALA A 574 17.00 -10.54 -20.41
N SER A 575 17.23 -11.83 -20.60
CA SER A 575 17.21 -12.85 -19.54
C SER A 575 18.33 -12.74 -18.51
N ASP A 576 19.45 -12.12 -18.88
CA ASP A 576 20.69 -11.98 -18.09
C ASP A 576 20.86 -10.56 -17.51
N ARG A 577 19.76 -9.81 -17.49
CA ARG A 577 19.62 -8.51 -16.82
C ARG A 577 18.60 -8.66 -15.70
N ILE A 578 18.20 -7.55 -15.05
CA ILE A 578 17.30 -7.47 -13.88
C ILE A 578 16.51 -8.76 -13.60
N ASP A 579 16.66 -9.31 -12.41
CA ASP A 579 15.84 -10.42 -11.94
C ASP A 579 14.39 -9.93 -11.72
N LEU A 580 13.47 -10.42 -12.55
CA LEU A 580 12.05 -10.05 -12.50
C LEU A 580 11.25 -11.16 -11.81
N ARG A 581 10.61 -10.82 -10.69
CA ARG A 581 9.89 -11.78 -9.86
C ARG A 581 8.45 -11.37 -9.64
N PHE A 582 7.54 -12.34 -9.77
CA PHE A 582 6.16 -12.26 -9.33
C PHE A 582 5.95 -13.30 -8.23
N VAL A 583 5.64 -12.84 -7.02
CA VAL A 583 5.46 -13.69 -5.84
C VAL A 583 4.06 -13.47 -5.30
N ASN A 584 3.26 -14.54 -5.20
CA ASN A 584 1.86 -14.49 -4.76
C ASN A 584 1.01 -13.45 -5.52
N CYS A 585 1.23 -13.31 -6.83
CA CYS A 585 0.50 -12.36 -7.67
C CYS A 585 -0.70 -13.00 -8.35
N SER A 586 -1.72 -12.20 -8.71
CA SER A 586 -2.86 -12.73 -9.48
C SER A 586 -3.38 -11.82 -10.57
N TRP A 587 -3.92 -12.45 -11.61
CA TRP A 587 -4.58 -11.77 -12.74
C TRP A 587 -5.97 -12.38 -12.94
N ARG A 588 -7.01 -11.54 -12.82
CA ARG A 588 -8.40 -11.95 -12.96
C ARG A 588 -9.15 -11.09 -13.96
N ASN A 589 -9.92 -11.71 -14.85
CA ASN A 589 -10.80 -11.00 -15.78
C ASN A 589 -10.06 -9.90 -16.55
N VAL A 590 -8.79 -10.17 -16.87
CA VAL A 590 -7.91 -9.23 -17.57
C VAL A 590 -8.06 -9.45 -19.07
N GLY A 591 -7.66 -8.48 -19.90
CA GLY A 591 -7.76 -8.63 -21.34
C GLY A 591 -9.21 -8.75 -21.83
N ALA A 592 -10.14 -8.04 -21.19
CA ALA A 592 -11.57 -8.08 -21.49
C ALA A 592 -11.99 -7.35 -22.79
N SER A 593 -11.05 -7.07 -23.71
CA SER A 593 -11.36 -6.46 -25.01
C SER A 593 -11.09 -7.44 -26.15
N ASP A 594 -11.99 -7.48 -27.13
CA ASP A 594 -11.93 -8.38 -28.30
C ASP A 594 -10.79 -8.05 -29.28
N ALA A 595 -10.06 -6.96 -29.05
CA ALA A 595 -9.07 -6.44 -29.97
C ALA A 595 -7.69 -7.09 -29.75
N ASN A 596 -7.51 -8.30 -30.25
CA ASN A 596 -6.20 -8.78 -30.70
C ASN A 596 -5.82 -7.99 -31.97
N THR A 597 -4.68 -7.31 -31.97
CA THR A 597 -4.18 -6.61 -33.16
C THR A 597 -2.76 -7.08 -33.48
N GLY A 598 -2.64 -7.99 -34.45
CA GLY A 598 -1.33 -8.54 -34.87
C GLY A 598 -0.58 -9.22 -33.73
N ASP A 599 0.66 -8.78 -33.47
CA ASP A 599 1.56 -9.38 -32.47
C ASP A 599 1.20 -9.02 -31.01
N TYR A 600 0.29 -8.05 -30.82
CA TYR A 600 -0.25 -7.71 -29.50
C TYR A 600 -1.41 -8.64 -29.16
N ARG A 601 -1.06 -9.81 -28.63
CA ARG A 601 -2.01 -10.79 -28.10
C ARG A 601 -2.57 -10.33 -26.76
N ASN A 602 -3.88 -10.27 -26.65
CA ASN A 602 -4.58 -9.89 -25.44
C ASN A 602 -4.78 -11.12 -24.54
N VAL A 603 -3.74 -11.43 -23.76
CA VAL A 603 -3.69 -12.56 -22.82
C VAL A 603 -3.37 -12.05 -21.41
N PRO A 604 -3.63 -12.84 -20.35
CA PRO A 604 -3.30 -12.43 -18.99
C PRO A 604 -1.83 -12.07 -18.80
N ILE A 605 -0.90 -12.87 -19.31
CA ILE A 605 0.54 -12.64 -19.22
C ILE A 605 1.14 -12.61 -20.63
N LEU A 606 1.61 -11.44 -21.08
CA LEU A 606 2.24 -11.30 -22.40
C LEU A 606 3.74 -11.03 -22.28
N PHE A 607 4.54 -11.91 -22.87
CA PHE A 607 5.91 -11.62 -23.26
C PHE A 607 5.89 -10.98 -24.65
N HIS A 608 6.61 -9.86 -24.82
CA HIS A 608 6.71 -9.18 -26.11
C HIS A 608 8.16 -8.83 -26.42
N LEU A 609 8.64 -9.24 -27.59
CA LEU A 609 9.91 -8.77 -28.17
C LEU A 609 9.63 -7.93 -29.41
N ARG A 610 9.97 -6.64 -29.43
CA ARG A 610 9.79 -5.79 -30.62
C ARG A 610 10.82 -6.11 -31.69
N GLU A 611 12.07 -6.25 -31.29
CA GLU A 611 13.18 -6.52 -32.20
C GLU A 611 14.23 -7.39 -31.51
N ARG A 612 14.83 -8.33 -32.25
CA ARG A 612 15.89 -9.23 -31.76
C ARG A 612 17.05 -8.47 -31.11
N ARG A 613 17.36 -7.25 -31.55
CA ARG A 613 18.44 -6.45 -30.96
C ARG A 613 18.17 -6.11 -29.49
N PHE A 614 16.93 -5.86 -29.07
CA PHE A 614 16.70 -5.43 -27.69
C PHE A 614 16.99 -6.53 -26.68
N ALA A 615 16.54 -7.75 -26.97
CA ALA A 615 16.84 -8.93 -26.16
C ALA A 615 17.09 -10.14 -27.08
N PRO A 616 18.35 -10.41 -27.47
CA PRO A 616 18.70 -11.59 -28.26
C PRO A 616 18.38 -12.90 -27.55
N ARG A 617 18.34 -12.85 -26.21
CA ARG A 617 17.94 -13.92 -25.30
C ARG A 617 16.85 -13.37 -24.37
N PRO A 618 15.57 -13.39 -24.78
CA PRO A 618 14.49 -12.83 -23.98
C PRO A 618 14.11 -13.78 -22.82
N GLY A 619 13.73 -13.23 -21.67
CA GLY A 619 13.20 -13.99 -20.53
C GLY A 619 13.78 -13.58 -19.18
N GLY A 620 14.13 -14.55 -18.32
CA GLY A 620 14.62 -14.30 -16.96
C GLY A 620 13.51 -13.74 -16.07
N VAL A 621 12.47 -14.54 -15.85
CA VAL A 621 11.27 -14.18 -15.07
C VAL A 621 10.85 -15.36 -14.20
N THR A 622 10.68 -15.09 -12.90
CA THR A 622 10.26 -16.10 -11.93
C THR A 622 8.83 -15.83 -11.45
N PHE A 623 7.99 -16.86 -11.48
CA PHE A 623 6.65 -16.85 -10.88
C PHE A 623 6.61 -17.77 -9.66
N THR A 624 6.18 -17.28 -8.50
CA THR A 624 6.05 -18.09 -7.28
C THR A 624 4.64 -17.94 -6.75
N ASP A 625 3.90 -19.04 -6.65
CA ASP A 625 2.55 -19.11 -6.07
C ASP A 625 1.57 -18.12 -6.71
N CYS A 626 1.69 -17.94 -8.03
CA CYS A 626 0.87 -16.98 -8.76
C CYS A 626 -0.41 -17.63 -9.31
N VAL A 627 -1.44 -16.81 -9.55
CA VAL A 627 -2.77 -17.29 -9.96
C VAL A 627 -3.30 -16.54 -11.17
N VAL A 628 -3.81 -17.27 -12.16
CA VAL A 628 -4.59 -16.70 -13.27
C VAL A 628 -6.00 -17.24 -13.23
N ILE A 629 -6.98 -16.33 -13.29
CA ILE A 629 -8.41 -16.65 -13.34
C ILE A 629 -8.97 -16.00 -14.59
N ASP A 630 -9.35 -16.84 -15.55
CA ASP A 630 -9.77 -16.44 -16.88
C ASP A 630 -10.87 -17.37 -17.35
N ASP A 631 -11.88 -16.85 -18.04
CA ASP A 631 -13.01 -17.61 -18.58
C ASP A 631 -13.01 -17.67 -20.11
N GLN A 632 -12.03 -17.03 -20.75
CA GLN A 632 -11.91 -16.99 -22.19
C GLN A 632 -11.15 -18.20 -22.75
N ASP A 633 -11.57 -18.66 -23.94
CA ASP A 633 -10.90 -19.71 -24.70
C ASP A 633 -9.60 -19.20 -25.36
N ARG A 634 -8.57 -18.96 -24.57
CA ARG A 634 -7.26 -18.42 -25.02
C ARG A 634 -6.10 -18.94 -24.15
N PRO A 635 -4.83 -18.77 -24.56
CA PRO A 635 -3.71 -19.04 -23.67
C PRO A 635 -3.65 -18.04 -22.50
N PHE A 636 -3.33 -18.52 -21.30
CA PHE A 636 -3.15 -17.66 -20.12
C PHE A 636 -1.82 -16.88 -20.18
N ILE A 637 -0.85 -17.41 -20.93
CA ILE A 637 0.47 -16.83 -21.15
C ILE A 637 0.85 -17.01 -22.62
N ALA A 638 1.37 -15.95 -23.25
CA ALA A 638 1.81 -16.00 -24.63
C ALA A 638 3.08 -15.19 -24.89
N TYR A 639 3.80 -15.58 -25.95
CA TYR A 639 4.89 -14.81 -26.54
C TYR A 639 4.46 -14.20 -27.88
N GLY A 640 4.35 -12.87 -27.94
CA GLY A 640 3.98 -12.12 -29.15
C GLY A 640 5.17 -11.32 -29.70
N THR A 641 5.42 -11.39 -31.01
CA THR A 641 6.55 -10.68 -31.63
C THR A 641 6.43 -10.56 -33.15
N PRO A 642 6.79 -9.40 -33.75
CA PRO A 642 6.93 -9.25 -35.20
C PRO A 642 8.23 -9.89 -35.77
N VAL A 643 9.12 -10.41 -34.92
CA VAL A 643 10.42 -10.95 -35.34
C VAL A 643 10.23 -12.26 -36.09
N LYS A 644 10.69 -12.33 -37.34
CA LYS A 644 10.80 -13.59 -38.09
C LYS A 644 11.76 -14.55 -37.38
N GLU A 645 11.34 -15.79 -37.18
CA GLU A 645 12.09 -16.81 -36.43
C GLU A 645 12.54 -16.27 -35.06
N PRO A 646 11.60 -16.04 -34.12
CA PRO A 646 11.93 -15.40 -32.85
C PRO A 646 12.82 -16.32 -32.00
N PRO A 647 13.75 -15.76 -31.21
CA PRO A 647 14.53 -16.54 -30.25
C PRO A 647 13.61 -17.17 -29.20
N ALA A 648 14.01 -18.32 -28.67
CA ALA A 648 13.34 -18.96 -27.54
C ALA A 648 13.30 -18.04 -26.30
N LEU A 649 12.20 -18.06 -25.57
CA LEU A 649 12.18 -17.54 -24.20
C LEU A 649 12.99 -18.47 -23.30
N ILE A 650 13.82 -17.90 -22.42
CA ILE A 650 14.69 -18.65 -21.51
C ILE A 650 14.56 -18.17 -20.07
N GLY A 651 14.78 -19.07 -19.11
CA GLY A 651 14.71 -18.73 -17.69
C GLY A 651 13.33 -18.23 -17.25
N ILE A 652 12.26 -18.85 -17.77
CA ILE A 652 10.90 -18.69 -17.26
C ILE A 652 10.66 -19.82 -16.26
N THR A 653 10.57 -19.51 -14.97
CA THR A 653 10.62 -20.53 -13.91
C THR A 653 9.50 -20.37 -12.88
N GLY A 654 9.28 -21.44 -12.13
CA GLY A 654 8.48 -21.43 -10.90
C GLY A 654 7.09 -22.04 -11.08
N ASN A 655 6.06 -21.49 -10.42
CA ASN A 655 4.73 -22.10 -10.37
C ASN A 655 3.56 -21.10 -10.53
N LEU A 656 2.52 -21.56 -11.24
CA LEU A 656 1.26 -20.86 -11.49
C LEU A 656 0.07 -21.82 -11.32
N THR A 657 -1.02 -21.33 -10.73
CA THR A 657 -2.32 -22.00 -10.78
C THR A 657 -3.23 -21.28 -11.77
N VAL A 658 -3.88 -22.02 -12.67
CA VAL A 658 -4.79 -21.48 -13.67
C VAL A 658 -6.18 -22.07 -13.46
N THR A 659 -7.15 -21.20 -13.25
CA THR A 659 -8.58 -21.56 -13.23
C THR A 659 -9.20 -21.03 -14.51
N ASN A 660 -9.48 -21.93 -15.45
CA ASN A 660 -10.13 -21.62 -16.72
C ASN A 660 -10.93 -22.84 -17.22
N PRO A 661 -12.23 -22.68 -17.57
CA PRO A 661 -13.07 -23.78 -18.08
C PRO A 661 -12.55 -24.40 -19.39
N HIS A 662 -11.70 -23.69 -20.13
CA HIS A 662 -11.07 -24.13 -21.38
C HIS A 662 -9.65 -24.71 -21.19
N GLY A 663 -9.23 -24.91 -19.93
CA GLY A 663 -7.93 -25.47 -19.56
C GLY A 663 -6.80 -24.44 -19.49
N ALA A 664 -5.60 -24.90 -19.15
CA ALA A 664 -4.43 -24.06 -18.88
C ALA A 664 -3.41 -24.07 -20.03
N ARG A 665 -3.73 -23.40 -21.15
CA ARG A 665 -2.86 -23.36 -22.34
C ARG A 665 -1.80 -22.27 -22.25
N ALA A 666 -0.55 -22.62 -22.57
CA ALA A 666 0.58 -21.70 -22.65
C ALA A 666 1.16 -21.70 -24.06
N GLU A 667 1.45 -20.52 -24.62
CA GLU A 667 1.99 -20.34 -25.97
C GLU A 667 3.31 -19.57 -25.95
N LEU A 668 4.38 -20.20 -25.48
CA LEU A 668 5.71 -19.59 -25.32
C LEU A 668 6.63 -19.75 -26.55
N GLY A 669 6.17 -20.44 -27.61
CA GLY A 669 7.00 -20.81 -28.76
C GLY A 669 7.91 -22.00 -28.47
N ALA A 670 8.97 -22.17 -29.27
CA ALA A 670 10.02 -23.15 -29.00
C ALA A 670 10.79 -22.74 -27.74
N ALA A 671 10.34 -23.16 -26.56
CA ALA A 671 11.01 -22.88 -25.30
C ALA A 671 12.19 -23.85 -25.09
N GLU A 672 13.33 -23.33 -24.64
CA GLU A 672 14.52 -24.12 -24.30
C GLU A 672 14.32 -24.93 -23.00
N PRO A 673 15.12 -25.98 -22.74
CA PRO A 673 15.01 -26.86 -21.56
C PRO A 673 15.11 -26.15 -20.19
N THR A 674 15.54 -24.88 -20.16
CA THR A 674 15.69 -24.06 -18.95
C THR A 674 14.37 -23.42 -18.47
N THR A 675 13.27 -23.69 -19.17
CA THR A 675 11.91 -23.26 -18.75
C THR A 675 11.30 -24.32 -17.83
N GLU A 676 11.27 -24.05 -16.52
CA GLU A 676 10.72 -24.93 -15.50
C GLU A 676 9.45 -24.34 -14.88
N LEU A 677 8.42 -24.11 -15.70
CA LEU A 677 7.14 -23.58 -15.23
C LEU A 677 6.16 -24.71 -14.90
N ARG A 678 5.79 -24.85 -13.63
CA ARG A 678 4.77 -25.80 -13.15
C ARG A 678 3.41 -25.14 -13.18
N VAL A 679 2.48 -25.72 -13.94
CA VAL A 679 1.11 -25.21 -14.09
C VAL A 679 0.14 -26.22 -13.49
N THR A 680 -0.68 -25.76 -12.53
CA THR A 680 -1.80 -26.55 -11.99
C THR A 680 -3.10 -26.01 -12.55
N SER A 681 -3.88 -26.86 -13.24
CA SER A 681 -5.23 -26.51 -13.69
C SER A 681 -6.27 -26.87 -12.62
N ARG A 682 -7.25 -26.00 -12.40
CA ARG A 682 -8.44 -26.30 -11.59
C ARG A 682 -9.68 -26.15 -12.47
N GLU A 683 -10.52 -27.18 -12.50
CA GLU A 683 -11.85 -27.08 -13.11
C GLU A 683 -12.72 -26.12 -12.27
N SER A 684 -13.41 -25.18 -12.92
CA SER A 684 -14.41 -24.36 -12.26
C SER A 684 -15.55 -25.27 -11.80
N ARG A 685 -15.77 -25.37 -10.48
CA ARG A 685 -16.99 -25.99 -9.94
C ARG A 685 -18.18 -25.06 -10.08
#